data_AF-A0A2E4HGH6-F1
#
_entry.id   AF-A0A2E4HGH6-F1
#
_cell.length_a   1.000
_cell.length_b   1.000
_cell.length_c   1.000
_cell.angle_alpha   90.00
_cell.angle_beta   90.00
_cell.angle_gamma   90.00
#
_symmetry.space_group_name_H-M   'P 1'
#
loop_
_entity.id
_entity.type
_entity.pdbx_description
1 polymer ?
#
loop_
_entity_poly.entity_id
_entity_poly.type
_entity_poly.pdbx_seq_one_letter_code
_entity_poly.pdbx_strand_id
1 'polypeptide(L)'
;MELSVVLEATLFLILHLHVKTKTNHPMRINTFFLLLFLVVLSCEKDDVVSTLTDEETTNDEISSGLDLGSEITTTITGNVFTNGQVPLAGVEITIGEHSVFTDINGSFIFEAAQVNETLAYIKASKPGFFDGSRSIVPSRDKVNTVTIEMLRPYYNLQVNSGEEESLLLDGNTIVELKGAYVDADNMPYEGQVNVSLNYLNPNRNNLFSVMPGMLFGQSTTLEGVGLETYGMMEVVLTSDTGERLNIDPTSSATLRFPIEHDQQAIAPNTIPLWTFDKTRGYWKEEGIAQREGDLYVGEVSHFSWWNVDDPYEVVNVCLDFQLETGQSLSGNYIEIIRERTNRLVHVGYLGQDGVLCGKFPKDETLIVRINGSKYCTNVNYDSRQIGGFSSDTSQQIIVNASEVPLTRVTGTVSSCSGDPILDGLAYLYRGWAGGGDFAQGPIPIRDGVLDFNYSYCDDFNYALLLTDPNTGETSNFLEITMSGNNINLGTLATCATTGGTYPGHLVVSGQHDLDIFDLFDYTGVAGTVFVQTHFEEISFDAFETLQWVGENLIIRDAHGLRNIDGLGNLETIGKKIRMSNLSSLETLAPLSNVTSDLELLEIRNLDLIENLEGLENITIKNGGDLTITGNLSLTDGSVLANAIPPYLNSAYFSGYARNCGPTCTSVASTVPLSDFNFLNNLESAGYITFIKQGMTSLDGLENLNQTGALELKTLPNLTDITPLNGLIEVTDRMRILNCSTLTTLDGLESLNAVGQLIIGSNSTGSTNDNLRDFCALQNLFTIGSYNLDEVSIEGNAYNPTVQDIIDGACSN
;
A
#
# COMPACT_ATOMS: atom_id res chain seq x y z
N MET A 1 -42.41 -28.76 -14.70
CA MET A 1 -41.49 -27.80 -15.36
C MET A 1 -40.73 -27.04 -14.28
N GLU A 2 -39.72 -27.63 -13.60
CA GLU A 2 -38.81 -28.71 -14.00
C GLU A 2 -38.03 -28.39 -15.29
N LEU A 3 -36.80 -27.88 -15.17
CA LEU A 3 -35.60 -28.72 -15.28
C LEU A 3 -34.34 -27.92 -14.86
N SER A 4 -33.80 -28.15 -13.65
CA SER A 4 -32.53 -27.53 -13.20
C SER A 4 -31.95 -28.22 -11.94
N VAL A 5 -31.76 -29.53 -12.00
CA VAL A 5 -30.97 -30.31 -11.01
C VAL A 5 -30.11 -31.32 -11.79
N VAL A 6 -28.95 -31.68 -11.24
CA VAL A 6 -27.87 -32.49 -11.85
C VAL A 6 -26.97 -31.70 -12.83
N LEU A 7 -26.03 -30.94 -12.27
CA LEU A 7 -24.64 -30.96 -12.78
C LEU A 7 -23.56 -30.74 -11.70
N GLU A 8 -23.83 -31.05 -10.43
CA GLU A 8 -22.80 -31.21 -9.40
C GLU A 8 -22.39 -32.68 -9.28
N ALA A 9 -21.21 -33.05 -9.82
CA ALA A 9 -20.30 -34.09 -9.32
C ALA A 9 -19.33 -34.58 -10.42
N THR A 10 -18.15 -33.96 -10.56
CA THR A 10 -16.82 -34.62 -10.79
C THR A 10 -15.70 -33.59 -10.95
N LEU A 11 -15.19 -32.99 -9.86
CA LEU A 11 -13.81 -32.47 -9.83
C LEU A 11 -13.26 -32.27 -8.39
N PHE A 12 -13.00 -33.38 -7.68
CA PHE A 12 -12.18 -33.36 -6.46
C PHE A 12 -11.40 -34.69 -6.33
N LEU A 13 -10.28 -34.65 -5.60
CA LEU A 13 -9.29 -35.73 -5.39
C LEU A 13 -8.52 -36.21 -6.64
N ILE A 14 -7.43 -35.53 -6.97
CA ILE A 14 -6.15 -36.22 -7.28
C ILE A 14 -5.00 -35.47 -6.58
N LEU A 15 -4.55 -35.95 -5.42
CA LEU A 15 -3.18 -35.76 -4.93
C LEU A 15 -2.86 -36.80 -3.84
N HIS A 16 -1.57 -37.13 -3.71
CA HIS A 16 -0.97 -38.11 -2.78
C HIS A 16 -1.23 -39.61 -3.00
N LEU A 17 -0.26 -40.29 -3.63
CA LEU A 17 0.52 -41.37 -2.97
C LEU A 17 1.75 -41.78 -3.80
N HIS A 18 2.95 -41.53 -3.28
CA HIS A 18 4.22 -41.73 -4.00
C HIS A 18 5.09 -42.83 -3.33
N VAL A 19 4.83 -44.12 -3.64
CA VAL A 19 5.66 -45.23 -3.13
C VAL A 19 5.94 -46.32 -4.19
N LYS A 20 7.22 -46.38 -4.61
CA LYS A 20 8.01 -47.54 -5.08
C LYS A 20 7.24 -48.80 -5.58
N THR A 21 7.48 -49.24 -6.83
CA THR A 21 8.35 -50.42 -7.10
C THR A 21 8.63 -50.75 -8.59
N LYS A 22 9.88 -51.17 -8.84
CA LYS A 22 10.35 -52.22 -9.78
C LYS A 22 9.92 -52.25 -11.26
N THR A 23 10.86 -51.87 -12.12
CA THR A 23 11.41 -52.67 -13.27
C THR A 23 10.48 -53.54 -14.13
N ASN A 24 10.39 -53.25 -15.44
CA ASN A 24 10.96 -54.12 -16.49
C ASN A 24 10.91 -53.51 -17.91
N HIS A 25 11.59 -54.16 -18.87
CA HIS A 25 11.78 -53.72 -20.26
C HIS A 25 10.80 -54.42 -21.26
N PRO A 26 10.80 -54.11 -22.57
CA PRO A 26 9.56 -54.00 -23.36
C PRO A 26 9.20 -55.21 -24.24
N MET A 27 8.02 -55.16 -24.87
CA MET A 27 7.71 -55.99 -26.05
C MET A 27 6.72 -55.32 -27.03
N ARG A 28 6.91 -55.55 -28.34
CA ARG A 28 6.01 -55.14 -29.43
C ARG A 28 5.16 -56.33 -29.91
N ILE A 29 3.88 -56.08 -30.20
CA ILE A 29 2.98 -56.74 -31.18
C ILE A 29 1.76 -55.77 -31.31
N ASN A 30 1.26 -55.25 -32.44
CA ASN A 30 1.32 -55.48 -33.90
C ASN A 30 0.01 -56.06 -34.48
N THR A 31 -0.58 -55.30 -35.43
CA THR A 31 -1.57 -55.68 -36.48
C THR A 31 -3.03 -56.03 -36.16
N PHE A 32 -3.93 -55.14 -36.65
CA PHE A 32 -5.08 -55.40 -37.56
C PHE A 32 -6.36 -56.11 -37.07
N PHE A 33 -7.50 -55.40 -37.17
CA PHE A 33 -8.69 -55.87 -37.93
C PHE A 33 -9.45 -54.67 -38.54
N LEU A 34 -10.41 -54.91 -39.46
CA LEU A 34 -10.92 -53.95 -40.45
C LEU A 34 -12.47 -54.03 -40.63
N LEU A 35 -13.03 -53.11 -41.43
CA LEU A 35 -14.45 -52.86 -41.84
C LEU A 35 -15.22 -51.96 -40.84
N LEU A 36 -16.12 -51.04 -41.27
CA LEU A 36 -16.87 -50.85 -42.53
C LEU A 36 -17.07 -49.33 -42.82
N PHE A 37 -16.73 -48.74 -43.99
CA PHE A 37 -17.60 -48.45 -45.18
C PHE A 37 -18.92 -47.69 -44.84
N LEU A 38 -19.32 -46.51 -45.36
CA LEU A 38 -18.88 -45.51 -46.40
C LEU A 38 -19.25 -44.07 -45.90
N VAL A 39 -18.85 -42.88 -46.40
CA VAL A 39 -18.23 -42.31 -47.64
C VAL A 39 -19.19 -41.61 -48.67
N VAL A 40 -19.26 -40.25 -48.58
CA VAL A 40 -19.42 -39.19 -49.63
C VAL A 40 -20.80 -38.79 -50.26
N LEU A 41 -21.13 -37.50 -50.02
CA LEU A 41 -21.82 -36.41 -50.78
C LEU A 41 -22.69 -36.63 -52.06
N SER A 42 -23.78 -35.82 -52.11
CA SER A 42 -24.11 -34.79 -53.15
C SER A 42 -25.41 -34.92 -53.96
N CYS A 43 -26.07 -33.77 -54.19
CA CYS A 43 -26.99 -33.44 -55.33
C CYS A 43 -28.33 -34.22 -55.45
N GLU A 44 -29.46 -33.67 -55.94
CA GLU A 44 -29.82 -32.31 -56.42
C GLU A 44 -31.37 -32.20 -56.56
N LYS A 45 -31.91 -30.99 -56.72
CA LYS A 45 -33.13 -30.79 -57.54
C LYS A 45 -33.36 -29.35 -58.00
N ASP A 46 -33.33 -29.13 -59.31
CA ASP A 46 -33.70 -27.87 -59.98
C ASP A 46 -35.21 -27.60 -60.01
N ASP A 47 -35.58 -26.33 -60.22
CA ASP A 47 -36.38 -25.94 -61.41
C ASP A 47 -36.31 -24.41 -61.73
N VAL A 48 -35.35 -24.05 -62.59
CA VAL A 48 -35.54 -23.23 -63.82
C VAL A 48 -35.97 -21.73 -63.73
N VAL A 49 -34.97 -20.86 -63.96
CA VAL A 49 -34.99 -19.64 -64.84
C VAL A 49 -35.73 -18.35 -64.41
N SER A 50 -34.96 -17.29 -64.14
CA SER A 50 -34.65 -16.28 -65.19
C SER A 50 -33.46 -15.38 -64.84
N THR A 51 -32.79 -14.85 -65.86
CA THR A 51 -31.58 -14.01 -65.74
C THR A 51 -31.91 -12.53 -65.64
N LEU A 52 -31.19 -11.80 -64.79
CA LEU A 52 -30.61 -10.50 -65.12
C LEU A 52 -29.36 -10.27 -64.25
N THR A 53 -28.47 -9.40 -64.71
CA THR A 53 -27.25 -8.99 -63.99
C THR A 53 -27.48 -7.65 -63.32
N ASP A 54 -27.17 -7.54 -62.03
CA ASP A 54 -26.82 -6.29 -61.37
C ASP A 54 -25.70 -6.58 -60.36
N GLU A 55 -24.85 -5.58 -60.11
CA GLU A 55 -23.75 -5.67 -59.15
C GLU A 55 -24.31 -5.38 -57.74
N GLU A 56 -24.62 -6.42 -56.96
CA GLU A 56 -24.86 -6.25 -55.53
C GLU A 56 -23.55 -5.88 -54.83
N THR A 57 -23.27 -4.57 -54.75
CA THR A 57 -22.41 -4.00 -53.73
C THR A 57 -22.94 -4.46 -52.37
N THR A 58 -22.18 -5.31 -51.68
CA THR A 58 -22.42 -5.61 -50.28
C THR A 58 -22.43 -4.30 -49.51
N ASN A 59 -23.53 -4.00 -48.82
CA ASN A 59 -23.55 -2.89 -47.89
C ASN A 59 -22.51 -3.19 -46.79
N ASP A 60 -21.45 -2.39 -46.73
CA ASP A 60 -20.75 -2.23 -45.46
C ASP A 60 -21.76 -1.67 -44.45
N GLU A 61 -21.88 -2.34 -43.30
CA GLU A 61 -22.52 -1.71 -42.16
C GLU A 61 -21.68 -0.50 -41.77
N ILE A 62 -22.25 0.71 -41.87
CA ILE A 62 -21.54 1.93 -41.49
C ILE A 62 -21.29 1.86 -39.98
N SER A 63 -20.07 1.47 -39.62
CA SER A 63 -19.55 1.55 -38.26
C SER A 63 -19.84 2.94 -37.71
N SER A 64 -20.57 3.00 -36.60
CA SER A 64 -20.82 4.25 -35.88
C SER A 64 -19.62 4.71 -35.06
N GLY A 65 -18.54 3.91 -34.99
CA GLY A 65 -17.29 4.29 -34.34
C GLY A 65 -16.30 4.96 -35.30
N LEU A 66 -15.31 5.63 -34.73
CA LEU A 66 -14.14 6.17 -35.44
C LEU A 66 -13.41 5.08 -36.24
N ASP A 67 -12.86 5.45 -37.40
CA ASP A 67 -11.79 4.69 -38.05
C ASP A 67 -10.54 4.77 -37.15
N LEU A 68 -10.04 3.61 -36.73
CA LEU A 68 -8.85 3.49 -35.88
C LEU A 68 -7.60 3.04 -36.65
N GLY A 69 -7.70 2.88 -37.97
CA GLY A 69 -6.65 2.33 -38.82
C GLY A 69 -6.58 0.80 -38.82
N SER A 70 -5.54 0.25 -39.44
CA SER A 70 -5.33 -1.19 -39.58
C SER A 70 -4.98 -1.86 -38.24
N GLU A 71 -5.31 -3.14 -38.09
CA GLU A 71 -4.75 -3.96 -37.02
C GLU A 71 -3.23 -4.13 -37.19
N ILE A 72 -2.51 -4.06 -36.07
CA ILE A 72 -1.07 -4.30 -35.96
C ILE A 72 -0.77 -5.19 -34.77
N THR A 73 0.36 -5.90 -34.86
CA THR A 73 0.99 -6.55 -33.72
C THR A 73 2.05 -5.61 -33.13
N THR A 74 2.09 -5.47 -31.80
CA THR A 74 3.19 -4.77 -31.12
C THR A 74 3.36 -5.24 -29.67
N THR A 75 4.48 -4.87 -29.04
CA THR A 75 4.68 -5.12 -27.60
C THR A 75 4.03 -4.00 -26.79
N ILE A 76 3.19 -4.36 -25.83
CA ILE A 76 2.62 -3.45 -24.83
C ILE A 76 3.03 -3.95 -23.45
N THR A 77 3.72 -3.10 -22.70
CA THR A 77 4.19 -3.33 -21.34
C THR A 77 3.63 -2.25 -20.41
N GLY A 78 3.63 -2.47 -19.11
CA GLY A 78 3.22 -1.43 -18.18
C GLY A 78 3.27 -1.83 -16.72
N ASN A 79 2.90 -0.87 -15.87
CA ASN A 79 2.79 -1.04 -14.42
C ASN A 79 1.43 -0.54 -13.92
N VAL A 80 0.92 -1.19 -12.89
CA VAL A 80 -0.27 -0.80 -12.16
C VAL A 80 0.06 -0.51 -10.70
N PHE A 81 -0.36 0.66 -10.21
CA PHE A 81 -0.12 1.13 -8.85
C PHE A 81 -1.41 1.54 -8.15
N THR A 82 -1.36 1.67 -6.82
CA THR A 82 -2.33 2.48 -6.06
C THR A 82 -2.03 3.98 -6.18
N ASN A 83 -2.96 4.83 -5.76
CA ASN A 83 -2.72 6.28 -5.54
C ASN A 83 -1.62 6.58 -4.49
N GLY A 84 -1.12 5.56 -3.77
CA GLY A 84 0.07 5.65 -2.92
C GLY A 84 1.39 5.30 -3.65
N GLN A 85 1.37 5.04 -4.96
CA GLN A 85 2.48 4.52 -5.77
C GLN A 85 2.98 3.11 -5.38
N VAL A 86 2.26 2.41 -4.48
CA VAL A 86 2.49 0.99 -4.15
C VAL A 86 2.07 0.11 -5.35
N PRO A 87 2.89 -0.85 -5.82
CA PRO A 87 2.52 -1.74 -6.92
C PRO A 87 1.30 -2.62 -6.62
N LEU A 88 0.56 -3.00 -7.65
CA LEU A 88 -0.62 -3.87 -7.54
C LEU A 88 -0.47 -5.15 -8.35
N ALA A 89 -0.04 -6.22 -7.68
CA ALA A 89 -0.04 -7.58 -8.22
C ALA A 89 -1.46 -8.14 -8.39
N GLY A 90 -1.63 -9.13 -9.28
CA GLY A 90 -2.91 -9.83 -9.49
C GLY A 90 -4.06 -8.95 -10.00
N VAL A 91 -3.75 -7.85 -10.70
CA VAL A 91 -4.72 -7.08 -11.50
C VAL A 91 -4.87 -7.78 -12.84
N GLU A 92 -6.10 -8.06 -13.28
CA GLU A 92 -6.33 -8.52 -14.64
C GLU A 92 -6.18 -7.35 -15.62
N ILE A 93 -5.29 -7.48 -16.58
CA ILE A 93 -5.09 -6.52 -17.67
C ILE A 93 -5.65 -7.13 -18.94
N THR A 94 -6.50 -6.40 -19.66
CA THR A 94 -7.16 -6.91 -20.89
C THR A 94 -6.92 -6.00 -22.09
N ILE A 95 -6.50 -6.59 -23.21
CA ILE A 95 -6.36 -5.94 -24.52
C ILE A 95 -7.06 -6.82 -25.56
N GLY A 96 -8.09 -6.27 -26.23
CA GLY A 96 -8.96 -7.07 -27.10
C GLY A 96 -9.65 -8.21 -26.32
N GLU A 97 -9.51 -9.45 -26.82
CA GLU A 97 -9.95 -10.69 -26.19
C GLU A 97 -8.90 -11.34 -25.26
N HIS A 98 -7.67 -10.80 -25.20
CA HIS A 98 -6.58 -11.37 -24.40
C HIS A 98 -6.48 -10.69 -23.04
N SER A 99 -6.22 -11.48 -21.99
CA SER A 99 -5.80 -10.95 -20.69
C SER A 99 -4.54 -11.61 -20.14
N VAL A 100 -3.85 -10.86 -19.28
CA VAL A 100 -2.72 -11.28 -18.45
C VAL A 100 -2.93 -10.73 -17.04
N PHE A 101 -2.25 -11.27 -16.04
CA PHE A 101 -2.26 -10.69 -14.69
C PHE A 101 -0.97 -9.92 -14.44
N THR A 102 -1.05 -8.86 -13.62
CA THR A 102 0.15 -8.20 -13.13
C THR A 102 0.93 -9.10 -12.17
N ASP A 103 2.25 -9.11 -12.35
CA ASP A 103 3.19 -9.72 -11.42
C ASP A 103 3.29 -8.93 -10.09
N ILE A 104 4.09 -9.45 -9.17
CA ILE A 104 4.45 -8.86 -7.88
C ILE A 104 4.76 -7.35 -7.93
N ASN A 105 5.48 -6.88 -8.95
CA ASN A 105 5.86 -5.48 -9.14
C ASN A 105 4.77 -4.66 -9.85
N GLY A 106 3.51 -5.11 -9.75
CA GLY A 106 2.37 -4.55 -10.47
C GLY A 106 2.55 -4.54 -11.98
N SER A 107 3.47 -5.35 -12.52
CA SER A 107 3.98 -5.20 -13.87
C SER A 107 3.35 -6.21 -14.81
N PHE A 108 3.16 -5.85 -16.09
CA PHE A 108 2.57 -6.74 -17.08
C PHE A 108 3.22 -6.56 -18.46
N ILE A 109 3.09 -7.59 -19.31
CA ILE A 109 3.53 -7.54 -20.71
C ILE A 109 2.60 -8.35 -21.62
N PHE A 110 2.36 -7.80 -22.81
CA PHE A 110 1.85 -8.50 -23.98
C PHE A 110 2.93 -8.38 -25.06
N GLU A 111 3.67 -9.46 -25.31
CA GLU A 111 4.75 -9.48 -26.32
C GLU A 111 4.23 -9.13 -27.74
N ALA A 112 3.04 -9.66 -28.08
CA ALA A 112 2.42 -9.59 -29.40
C ALA A 112 0.92 -9.20 -29.30
N ALA A 113 0.62 -8.02 -28.73
CA ALA A 113 -0.75 -7.51 -28.66
C ALA A 113 -1.28 -7.16 -30.07
N GLN A 114 -2.47 -7.66 -30.42
CA GLN A 114 -3.23 -7.22 -31.60
C GLN A 114 -4.05 -5.97 -31.24
N VAL A 115 -3.77 -4.85 -31.91
CA VAL A 115 -4.35 -3.52 -31.63
C VAL A 115 -4.47 -2.69 -32.91
N ASN A 116 -5.34 -1.68 -32.94
CA ASN A 116 -5.47 -0.79 -34.10
C ASN A 116 -4.35 0.27 -34.11
N GLU A 117 -3.76 0.56 -35.28
CA GLU A 117 -2.54 1.36 -35.38
C GLU A 117 -2.65 2.81 -34.90
N THR A 118 -3.88 3.35 -34.74
CA THR A 118 -4.09 4.69 -34.17
C THR A 118 -4.73 4.70 -32.77
N LEU A 119 -5.11 3.54 -32.21
CA LEU A 119 -5.60 3.39 -30.84
C LEU A 119 -5.48 1.95 -30.33
N ALA A 120 -4.65 1.76 -29.31
CA ALA A 120 -4.66 0.58 -28.44
C ALA A 120 -5.37 0.93 -27.12
N TYR A 121 -6.24 0.05 -26.63
CA TYR A 121 -7.01 0.22 -25.39
C TYR A 121 -6.68 -0.90 -24.41
N ILE A 122 -6.22 -0.51 -23.22
CA ILE A 122 -5.77 -1.38 -22.14
C ILE A 122 -6.71 -1.17 -20.94
N LYS A 123 -7.39 -2.24 -20.52
CA LYS A 123 -8.26 -2.26 -19.33
C LYS A 123 -7.52 -2.89 -18.15
N ALA A 124 -7.83 -2.49 -16.93
CA ALA A 124 -7.30 -3.02 -15.68
C ALA A 124 -8.43 -3.27 -14.66
N SER A 125 -8.55 -4.50 -14.17
CA SER A 125 -9.62 -4.95 -13.26
C SER A 125 -9.04 -5.63 -12.03
N LYS A 126 -9.51 -5.23 -10.84
CA LYS A 126 -9.20 -5.90 -9.57
C LYS A 126 -10.32 -5.64 -8.56
N PRO A 127 -10.86 -6.66 -7.88
CA PRO A 127 -11.84 -6.47 -6.80
C PRO A 127 -11.33 -5.51 -5.71
N GLY A 128 -12.21 -4.63 -5.23
CA GLY A 128 -11.85 -3.59 -4.25
C GLY A 128 -11.25 -2.32 -4.84
N PHE A 129 -11.26 -2.16 -6.17
CA PHE A 129 -10.84 -0.95 -6.89
C PHE A 129 -11.89 -0.55 -7.94
N PHE A 130 -11.84 0.71 -8.41
CA PHE A 130 -12.52 1.12 -9.64
C PHE A 130 -11.82 0.51 -10.87
N ASP A 131 -12.58 0.29 -11.95
CA ASP A 131 -12.07 -0.22 -13.23
C ASP A 131 -11.08 0.79 -13.84
N GLY A 132 -9.79 0.43 -13.89
CA GLY A 132 -8.75 1.27 -14.48
C GLY A 132 -8.66 1.07 -16.00
N SER A 133 -8.16 2.07 -16.73
CA SER A 133 -7.81 1.88 -18.14
C SER A 133 -6.84 2.94 -18.66
N ARG A 134 -6.14 2.64 -19.76
CA ARG A 134 -5.39 3.61 -20.56
C ARG A 134 -5.53 3.29 -22.05
N SER A 135 -5.48 4.34 -22.86
CA SER A 135 -5.39 4.27 -24.32
C SER A 135 -4.12 4.99 -24.77
N ILE A 136 -3.54 4.51 -25.87
CA ILE A 136 -2.33 5.05 -26.50
C ILE A 136 -2.44 4.96 -28.02
N VAL A 137 -1.62 5.73 -28.74
CA VAL A 137 -1.31 5.45 -30.16
C VAL A 137 -0.15 4.45 -30.16
N PRO A 138 -0.35 3.19 -30.61
CA PRO A 138 0.69 2.17 -30.53
C PRO A 138 1.78 2.38 -31.59
N SER A 139 3.04 2.39 -31.15
CA SER A 139 4.20 2.29 -32.01
C SER A 139 4.30 0.86 -32.55
N ARG A 140 4.30 0.67 -33.87
CA ARG A 140 4.47 -0.62 -34.56
C ARG A 140 5.89 -1.17 -34.36
N ASP A 141 6.04 -2.47 -34.12
CA ASP A 141 7.32 -3.17 -33.94
C ASP A 141 8.20 -2.59 -32.80
N LYS A 142 7.58 -2.09 -31.72
CA LYS A 142 8.23 -1.31 -30.66
C LYS A 142 7.65 -1.60 -29.27
N VAL A 143 8.44 -1.36 -28.22
CA VAL A 143 8.02 -1.54 -26.82
C VAL A 143 7.25 -0.30 -26.33
N ASN A 144 5.92 -0.40 -26.33
CA ASN A 144 5.03 0.64 -25.82
C ASN A 144 4.81 0.46 -24.32
N THR A 145 4.98 1.51 -23.51
CA THR A 145 4.76 1.44 -22.05
C THR A 145 3.54 2.26 -21.61
N VAL A 146 2.82 1.77 -20.60
CA VAL A 146 1.73 2.49 -19.93
C VAL A 146 1.84 2.41 -18.41
N THR A 147 1.34 3.44 -17.73
CA THR A 147 1.15 3.44 -16.28
C THR A 147 -0.33 3.61 -15.97
N ILE A 148 -0.88 2.70 -15.18
CA ILE A 148 -2.27 2.74 -14.71
C ILE A 148 -2.24 2.90 -13.19
N GLU A 149 -3.06 3.77 -12.65
CA GLU A 149 -3.21 3.97 -11.21
C GLU A 149 -4.64 3.66 -10.79
N MET A 150 -4.84 2.55 -10.09
CA MET A 150 -6.16 2.12 -9.65
C MET A 150 -6.54 2.80 -8.33
N LEU A 151 -7.73 3.37 -8.32
CA LEU A 151 -8.31 4.02 -7.15
C LEU A 151 -9.15 3.00 -6.37
N ARG A 152 -9.05 3.01 -5.03
CA ARG A 152 -10.00 2.29 -4.17
C ARG A 152 -11.30 3.11 -4.06
N PRO A 153 -12.49 2.48 -4.01
CA PRO A 153 -13.74 3.19 -3.73
C PRO A 153 -13.69 3.83 -2.33
N TYR A 154 -14.01 5.12 -2.25
CA TYR A 154 -14.15 5.81 -0.97
C TYR A 154 -15.60 5.68 -0.48
N TYR A 155 -15.85 4.60 0.25
CA TYR A 155 -17.16 4.30 0.84
C TYR A 155 -17.59 5.36 1.87
N ASN A 156 -18.85 5.76 1.99
CA ASN A 156 -20.03 5.58 1.14
C ASN A 156 -20.99 6.74 1.48
N LEU A 157 -21.49 7.48 0.49
CA LEU A 157 -22.68 8.31 0.70
C LEU A 157 -23.91 7.42 0.49
N GLN A 158 -24.88 7.45 1.40
CA GLN A 158 -26.09 6.64 1.30
C GLN A 158 -27.30 7.53 1.03
N VAL A 159 -28.02 7.23 -0.03
CA VAL A 159 -29.26 7.91 -0.44
C VAL A 159 -30.38 6.88 -0.60
N ASN A 160 -31.65 7.31 -0.65
CA ASN A 160 -32.79 6.42 -0.85
C ASN A 160 -33.42 6.64 -2.22
N SER A 161 -34.04 5.60 -2.78
CA SER A 161 -34.93 5.76 -3.95
C SER A 161 -36.14 6.63 -3.59
N GLY A 162 -36.54 7.49 -4.52
CA GLY A 162 -37.63 8.46 -4.35
C GLY A 162 -37.29 9.77 -3.63
N GLU A 163 -36.04 9.98 -3.20
CA GLU A 163 -35.60 11.22 -2.53
C GLU A 163 -34.61 12.02 -3.39
N GLU A 164 -34.82 13.34 -3.52
CA GLU A 164 -33.87 14.25 -4.18
C GLU A 164 -32.70 14.56 -3.22
N GLU A 165 -31.46 14.43 -3.69
CA GLU A 165 -30.26 14.58 -2.87
C GLU A 165 -29.16 15.41 -3.56
N SER A 166 -28.38 16.15 -2.76
CA SER A 166 -27.37 17.11 -3.25
C SER A 166 -26.00 16.84 -2.62
N LEU A 167 -25.19 16.04 -3.29
CA LEU A 167 -23.91 15.55 -2.79
C LEU A 167 -22.81 16.57 -3.11
N LEU A 168 -22.33 17.27 -2.07
CA LEU A 168 -21.22 18.22 -2.14
C LEU A 168 -19.89 17.53 -1.80
N LEU A 169 -18.89 17.73 -2.64
CA LEU A 169 -17.52 17.24 -2.49
C LEU A 169 -16.53 18.40 -2.29
N ASP A 170 -15.29 18.06 -1.92
CA ASP A 170 -14.18 19.02 -1.89
C ASP A 170 -14.00 19.71 -3.25
N GLY A 171 -13.57 20.98 -3.21
CA GLY A 171 -13.36 21.80 -4.42
C GLY A 171 -14.62 22.45 -5.02
N ASN A 172 -15.80 22.27 -4.41
CA ASN A 172 -17.13 22.66 -4.93
C ASN A 172 -17.66 21.78 -6.08
N THR A 173 -17.15 20.56 -6.25
CA THR A 173 -17.78 19.56 -7.12
C THR A 173 -19.11 19.11 -6.50
N ILE A 174 -20.19 19.07 -7.29
CA ILE A 174 -21.55 18.74 -6.81
C ILE A 174 -22.23 17.75 -7.75
N VAL A 175 -22.95 16.79 -7.18
CA VAL A 175 -23.88 15.88 -7.89
C VAL A 175 -25.28 16.03 -7.30
N GLU A 176 -26.24 16.43 -8.13
CA GLU A 176 -27.65 16.57 -7.75
C GLU A 176 -28.44 15.37 -8.32
N LEU A 177 -28.93 14.51 -7.43
CA LEU A 177 -29.68 13.29 -7.74
C LEU A 177 -31.18 13.54 -7.60
N LYS A 178 -31.97 13.07 -8.57
CA LYS A 178 -33.44 13.19 -8.58
C LYS A 178 -34.17 11.96 -7.99
N GLY A 179 -33.44 11.03 -7.38
CA GLY A 179 -33.99 9.90 -6.61
C GLY A 179 -34.51 8.70 -7.40
N ALA A 180 -34.59 8.75 -8.73
CA ALA A 180 -35.03 7.61 -9.55
C ALA A 180 -33.84 6.80 -10.08
N TYR A 181 -33.81 5.50 -9.75
CA TYR A 181 -32.70 4.59 -10.06
C TYR A 181 -33.19 3.33 -10.80
N VAL A 182 -32.29 2.69 -11.55
CA VAL A 182 -32.55 1.44 -12.28
C VAL A 182 -31.42 0.43 -12.09
N ASP A 183 -31.73 -0.86 -12.26
CA ASP A 183 -30.76 -1.95 -12.31
C ASP A 183 -30.15 -2.14 -13.71
N ALA A 184 -29.32 -3.19 -13.87
CA ALA A 184 -28.64 -3.51 -15.12
C ALA A 184 -29.60 -3.95 -16.26
N ASP A 185 -30.81 -4.42 -15.94
CA ASP A 185 -31.86 -4.76 -16.91
C ASP A 185 -32.76 -3.54 -17.23
N ASN A 186 -32.45 -2.36 -16.68
CA ASN A 186 -33.22 -1.11 -16.74
C ASN A 186 -34.59 -1.18 -16.04
N MET A 187 -34.73 -2.06 -15.04
CA MET A 187 -35.93 -2.09 -14.19
C MET A 187 -35.77 -1.10 -13.01
N PRO A 188 -36.84 -0.43 -12.56
CA PRO A 188 -36.76 0.54 -11.45
C PRO A 188 -36.30 -0.10 -10.13
N TYR A 189 -35.30 0.51 -9.49
CA TYR A 189 -34.76 0.10 -8.20
C TYR A 189 -35.40 0.88 -7.04
N GLU A 190 -35.83 0.14 -6.00
CA GLU A 190 -36.51 0.66 -4.81
C GLU A 190 -35.77 0.18 -3.56
N GLY A 191 -34.97 1.06 -2.95
CA GLY A 191 -34.11 0.69 -1.81
C GLY A 191 -33.11 1.79 -1.42
N GLN A 192 -32.11 1.39 -0.64
CA GLN A 192 -30.96 2.22 -0.31
C GLN A 192 -29.89 2.08 -1.42
N VAL A 193 -29.38 3.22 -1.89
CA VAL A 193 -28.30 3.28 -2.87
C VAL A 193 -27.03 3.78 -2.19
N ASN A 194 -25.96 2.99 -2.29
CA ASN A 194 -24.61 3.40 -1.97
C ASN A 194 -24.03 4.18 -3.15
N VAL A 195 -23.53 5.37 -2.89
CA VAL A 195 -22.97 6.28 -3.89
C VAL A 195 -21.47 6.41 -3.65
N SER A 196 -20.69 5.96 -4.64
CA SER A 196 -19.24 6.15 -4.73
C SER A 196 -18.94 7.23 -5.78
N LEU A 197 -18.15 8.22 -5.40
CA LEU A 197 -17.84 9.40 -6.22
C LEU A 197 -16.33 9.59 -6.37
N ASN A 198 -15.91 10.01 -7.57
CA ASN A 198 -14.52 10.26 -7.90
C ASN A 198 -14.41 11.45 -8.87
N TYR A 199 -13.76 12.54 -8.46
CA TYR A 199 -13.51 13.70 -9.30
C TYR A 199 -12.01 13.83 -9.60
N LEU A 200 -11.66 13.90 -10.88
CA LEU A 200 -10.30 14.16 -11.34
C LEU A 200 -10.17 15.64 -11.73
N ASN A 201 -9.60 16.41 -10.82
CA ASN A 201 -9.20 17.79 -11.06
C ASN A 201 -8.20 17.86 -12.24
N PRO A 202 -8.36 18.79 -13.21
CA PRO A 202 -7.52 18.84 -14.41
C PRO A 202 -6.05 19.24 -14.12
N ASN A 203 -5.78 19.81 -12.95
CA ASN A 203 -4.44 20.14 -12.45
C ASN A 203 -3.85 19.03 -11.54
N ARG A 204 -4.46 17.83 -11.44
CA ARG A 204 -3.96 16.70 -10.63
C ARG A 204 -2.65 16.14 -11.20
N ASN A 205 -1.58 16.11 -10.39
CA ASN A 205 -0.24 15.63 -10.79
C ASN A 205 -0.23 14.24 -11.48
N ASN A 206 -1.07 13.32 -10.99
CA ASN A 206 -1.23 11.95 -11.50
C ASN A 206 -2.47 11.77 -12.40
N LEU A 207 -3.02 12.85 -13.00
CA LEU A 207 -4.19 12.75 -13.89
C LEU A 207 -4.00 11.71 -15.00
N PHE A 208 -2.84 11.69 -15.65
CA PHE A 208 -2.60 10.85 -16.83
C PHE A 208 -2.40 9.35 -16.53
N SER A 209 -2.13 8.95 -15.28
CA SER A 209 -2.13 7.53 -14.88
C SER A 209 -3.51 7.06 -14.40
N VAL A 210 -4.39 7.99 -14.02
CA VAL A 210 -5.68 7.71 -13.37
C VAL A 210 -6.87 7.85 -14.33
N MET A 211 -6.81 8.78 -15.28
CA MET A 211 -7.90 9.04 -16.23
C MET A 211 -8.18 7.83 -17.12
N PRO A 212 -9.45 7.54 -17.47
CA PRO A 212 -9.76 6.45 -18.37
C PRO A 212 -9.29 6.77 -19.80
N GLY A 213 -8.72 5.76 -20.46
CA GLY A 213 -8.30 5.86 -21.86
C GLY A 213 -7.24 6.95 -22.12
N MET A 214 -7.60 7.97 -22.90
CA MET A 214 -6.78 9.16 -23.19
C MET A 214 -7.68 10.35 -23.53
N LEU A 215 -7.11 11.57 -23.60
CA LEU A 215 -7.79 12.80 -23.99
C LEU A 215 -8.08 12.86 -25.51
N PHE A 216 -8.89 11.92 -25.99
CA PHE A 216 -9.34 11.79 -27.38
C PHE A 216 -10.75 11.22 -27.42
N GLY A 217 -11.59 11.74 -28.31
CA GLY A 217 -12.97 11.31 -28.44
C GLY A 217 -13.59 11.48 -29.82
N GLN A 218 -14.79 10.93 -29.97
CA GLN A 218 -15.66 11.07 -31.13
C GLN A 218 -16.65 12.20 -30.89
N SER A 219 -16.61 13.21 -31.76
CA SER A 219 -17.55 14.33 -31.78
C SER A 219 -18.96 13.94 -32.27
N THR A 220 -19.93 14.84 -32.12
CA THR A 220 -21.28 14.67 -32.73
C THR A 220 -21.27 14.70 -34.26
N THR A 221 -20.17 15.12 -34.91
CA THR A 221 -19.95 14.98 -36.36
C THR A 221 -19.31 13.64 -36.77
N LEU A 222 -19.08 12.73 -35.81
CA LEU A 222 -18.35 11.46 -35.95
C LEU A 222 -16.85 11.62 -36.26
N GLU A 223 -16.30 12.82 -36.09
CA GLU A 223 -14.88 13.13 -36.29
C GLU A 223 -14.09 12.89 -35.00
N GLY A 224 -12.84 12.42 -35.14
CA GLY A 224 -11.93 12.18 -34.01
C GLY A 224 -11.22 13.45 -33.58
N VAL A 225 -11.45 13.89 -32.35
CA VAL A 225 -10.90 15.14 -31.77
C VAL A 225 -10.09 14.87 -30.51
N GLY A 226 -9.02 15.64 -30.31
CA GLY A 226 -8.31 15.71 -29.04
C GLY A 226 -9.06 16.60 -28.06
N LEU A 227 -8.84 16.40 -26.77
CA LEU A 227 -9.64 17.03 -25.71
C LEU A 227 -8.77 17.82 -24.73
N GLU A 228 -9.12 19.08 -24.44
CA GLU A 228 -8.49 19.89 -23.40
C GLU A 228 -9.40 19.97 -22.17
N THR A 229 -8.99 19.32 -21.08
CA THR A 229 -9.91 19.02 -19.96
C THR A 229 -10.05 20.09 -18.90
N TYR A 230 -11.29 20.27 -18.42
CA TYR A 230 -11.66 21.08 -17.26
C TYR A 230 -12.15 20.22 -16.09
N GLY A 231 -12.05 18.88 -16.19
CA GLY A 231 -12.23 17.93 -15.07
C GLY A 231 -13.18 16.78 -15.37
N MET A 232 -12.81 15.59 -14.89
CA MET A 232 -13.56 14.34 -15.09
C MET A 232 -14.27 13.92 -13.80
N MET A 233 -15.36 13.18 -13.91
CA MET A 233 -16.09 12.60 -12.78
C MET A 233 -16.58 11.20 -13.10
N GLU A 234 -16.35 10.24 -12.21
CA GLU A 234 -17.08 8.97 -12.19
C GLU A 234 -18.07 8.98 -11.03
N VAL A 235 -19.30 8.57 -11.32
CA VAL A 235 -20.34 8.27 -10.32
C VAL A 235 -20.66 6.79 -10.44
N VAL A 236 -20.50 6.04 -9.36
CA VAL A 236 -20.86 4.62 -9.29
C VAL A 236 -21.91 4.43 -8.22
N LEU A 237 -23.08 3.94 -8.63
CA LEU A 237 -24.17 3.56 -7.74
C LEU A 237 -24.14 2.05 -7.53
N THR A 238 -24.35 1.61 -6.29
CA THR A 238 -24.61 0.20 -5.97
C THR A 238 -25.75 0.02 -4.98
N SER A 239 -26.40 -1.14 -5.03
CA SER A 239 -27.34 -1.58 -4.00
C SER A 239 -26.65 -1.88 -2.65
N ASP A 240 -27.43 -2.23 -1.64
CA ASP A 240 -26.97 -2.85 -0.40
C ASP A 240 -26.27 -4.21 -0.61
N THR A 241 -26.63 -4.94 -1.67
CA THR A 241 -26.00 -6.21 -2.09
C THR A 241 -24.77 -6.04 -2.98
N GLY A 242 -24.41 -4.81 -3.38
CA GLY A 242 -23.26 -4.51 -4.25
C GLY A 242 -23.52 -4.63 -5.75
N GLU A 243 -24.77 -4.84 -6.18
CA GLU A 243 -25.20 -4.79 -7.58
C GLU A 243 -25.03 -3.37 -8.14
N ARG A 244 -24.50 -3.21 -9.36
CA ARG A 244 -24.34 -1.90 -10.01
C ARG A 244 -25.71 -1.36 -10.47
N LEU A 245 -26.00 -0.12 -10.10
CA LEU A 245 -27.21 0.61 -10.46
C LEU A 245 -26.87 1.80 -11.38
N ASN A 246 -27.90 2.38 -11.98
CA ASN A 246 -27.82 3.65 -12.72
C ASN A 246 -28.99 4.58 -12.35
N ILE A 247 -29.02 5.81 -12.86
CA ILE A 247 -30.20 6.68 -12.79
C ILE A 247 -31.21 6.31 -13.89
N ASP A 248 -32.50 6.54 -13.66
CA ASP A 248 -33.52 6.41 -14.72
C ASP A 248 -33.24 7.43 -15.84
N PRO A 249 -33.14 7.02 -17.12
CA PRO A 249 -32.80 7.93 -18.22
C PRO A 249 -33.81 9.06 -18.50
N THR A 250 -34.99 9.01 -17.91
CA THR A 250 -36.00 10.09 -17.93
C THR A 250 -35.87 11.07 -16.76
N SER A 251 -35.01 10.76 -15.78
CA SER A 251 -34.78 11.49 -14.53
C SER A 251 -33.30 11.85 -14.37
N SER A 252 -32.82 12.76 -15.22
CA SER A 252 -31.41 13.21 -15.29
C SER A 252 -30.84 13.67 -13.94
N ALA A 253 -29.53 13.57 -13.78
CA ALA A 253 -28.79 14.17 -12.66
C ALA A 253 -28.07 15.45 -13.11
N THR A 254 -27.89 16.42 -12.20
CA THR A 254 -27.07 17.61 -12.45
C THR A 254 -25.64 17.34 -11.99
N LEU A 255 -24.66 17.56 -12.86
CA LEU A 255 -23.23 17.55 -12.50
C LEU A 255 -22.68 18.97 -12.52
N ARG A 256 -21.91 19.34 -11.48
CA ARG A 256 -21.18 20.61 -11.41
C ARG A 256 -19.68 20.37 -11.28
N PHE A 257 -18.92 20.91 -12.22
CA PHE A 257 -17.47 20.77 -12.34
C PHE A 257 -16.79 22.12 -12.03
N PRO A 258 -15.85 22.19 -11.06
CA PRO A 258 -15.05 23.39 -10.79
C PRO A 258 -14.19 23.80 -11.98
N ILE A 259 -14.15 25.11 -12.28
CA ILE A 259 -13.24 25.69 -13.27
C ILE A 259 -12.00 26.20 -12.53
N GLU A 260 -10.87 25.52 -12.72
CA GLU A 260 -9.59 25.85 -12.11
C GLU A 260 -9.16 27.30 -12.39
N HIS A 261 -8.52 27.94 -11.41
CA HIS A 261 -8.26 29.39 -11.45
C HIS A 261 -7.40 29.82 -12.65
N ASP A 262 -6.49 28.96 -13.11
CA ASP A 262 -5.64 29.17 -14.27
C ASP A 262 -6.32 28.80 -15.61
N GLN A 263 -7.55 28.26 -15.56
CA GLN A 263 -8.44 28.04 -16.70
C GLN A 263 -9.53 29.13 -16.83
N GLN A 264 -9.97 29.73 -15.74
CA GLN A 264 -11.10 30.70 -15.68
C GLN A 264 -11.04 31.84 -16.72
N ALA A 265 -9.84 32.27 -17.13
CA ALA A 265 -9.62 33.35 -18.09
C ALA A 265 -9.83 32.95 -19.56
N ILE A 266 -9.76 31.65 -19.89
CA ILE A 266 -9.95 31.11 -21.25
C ILE A 266 -11.17 30.19 -21.37
N ALA A 267 -11.70 29.70 -20.25
CA ALA A 267 -12.86 28.81 -20.17
C ALA A 267 -14.09 29.38 -20.92
N PRO A 268 -14.60 28.70 -21.97
CA PRO A 268 -15.76 29.15 -22.74
C PRO A 268 -17.05 29.27 -21.90
N ASN A 269 -18.06 29.94 -22.45
CA ASN A 269 -19.39 30.04 -21.81
C ASN A 269 -20.19 28.73 -21.85
N THR A 270 -19.84 27.84 -22.78
CA THR A 270 -20.48 26.56 -23.05
C THR A 270 -19.42 25.55 -23.47
N ILE A 271 -19.43 24.35 -22.92
CA ILE A 271 -18.44 23.29 -23.19
C ILE A 271 -19.17 21.97 -23.45
N PRO A 272 -18.75 21.13 -24.42
CA PRO A 272 -19.37 19.82 -24.62
C PRO A 272 -19.18 18.91 -23.39
N LEU A 273 -20.17 18.06 -23.13
CA LEU A 273 -20.04 16.95 -22.20
C LEU A 273 -19.57 15.71 -22.96
N TRP A 274 -18.74 14.90 -22.31
CA TRP A 274 -18.16 13.70 -22.87
C TRP A 274 -18.38 12.51 -21.95
N THR A 275 -18.93 11.41 -22.48
CA THR A 275 -19.03 10.12 -21.77
C THR A 275 -17.95 9.15 -22.27
N PHE A 276 -17.30 8.40 -21.38
CA PHE A 276 -16.29 7.42 -21.79
C PHE A 276 -16.92 6.11 -22.30
N ASP A 277 -16.56 5.67 -23.50
CA ASP A 277 -16.93 4.37 -24.02
C ASP A 277 -16.00 3.29 -23.45
N LYS A 278 -16.44 2.64 -22.36
CA LYS A 278 -15.69 1.55 -21.69
C LYS A 278 -15.46 0.31 -22.58
N THR A 279 -16.11 0.19 -23.75
CA THR A 279 -15.86 -0.87 -24.74
C THR A 279 -14.80 -0.45 -25.76
N ARG A 280 -14.88 0.78 -26.29
CA ARG A 280 -14.02 1.27 -27.38
C ARG A 280 -12.76 2.01 -26.94
N GLY A 281 -12.69 2.48 -25.69
CA GLY A 281 -11.50 3.11 -25.12
C GLY A 281 -11.29 4.57 -25.48
N TYR A 282 -12.34 5.28 -25.89
CA TYR A 282 -12.33 6.72 -26.18
C TYR A 282 -13.59 7.42 -25.67
N TRP A 283 -13.51 8.74 -25.55
CA TRP A 283 -14.64 9.57 -25.14
C TRP A 283 -15.64 9.79 -26.28
N LYS A 284 -16.91 10.03 -25.97
CA LYS A 284 -17.96 10.34 -26.93
C LYS A 284 -18.70 11.60 -26.51
N GLU A 285 -18.87 12.55 -27.42
CA GLU A 285 -19.61 13.79 -27.20
C GLU A 285 -21.09 13.47 -26.95
N GLU A 286 -21.62 13.90 -25.80
CA GLU A 286 -23.00 13.64 -25.39
C GLU A 286 -23.52 14.74 -24.45
N GLY A 287 -24.08 15.80 -25.04
CA GLY A 287 -24.65 16.92 -24.28
C GLY A 287 -23.70 18.11 -24.13
N ILE A 288 -24.07 19.06 -23.28
CA ILE A 288 -23.38 20.34 -23.14
C ILE A 288 -23.55 20.90 -21.73
N ALA A 289 -22.49 21.47 -21.17
CA ALA A 289 -22.51 22.19 -19.90
C ALA A 289 -22.45 23.71 -20.13
N GLN A 290 -23.12 24.46 -19.26
CA GLN A 290 -23.12 25.93 -19.23
C GLN A 290 -22.18 26.45 -18.14
N ARG A 291 -21.52 27.59 -18.36
CA ARG A 291 -20.67 28.23 -17.35
C ARG A 291 -21.49 29.08 -16.38
N GLU A 292 -21.63 28.62 -15.14
CA GLU A 292 -22.25 29.35 -14.02
C GLU A 292 -21.15 29.95 -13.11
N GLY A 293 -20.53 31.04 -13.58
CA GLY A 293 -19.43 31.70 -12.87
C GLY A 293 -18.13 30.91 -12.96
N ASP A 294 -17.75 30.24 -11.87
CA ASP A 294 -16.54 29.41 -11.76
C ASP A 294 -16.86 27.90 -11.76
N LEU A 295 -18.07 27.53 -12.19
CA LEU A 295 -18.53 26.16 -12.38
C LEU A 295 -18.96 25.94 -13.84
N TYR A 296 -18.75 24.74 -14.38
CA TYR A 296 -19.56 24.20 -15.47
C TYR A 296 -20.69 23.36 -14.90
N VAL A 297 -21.89 23.49 -15.46
CA VAL A 297 -23.12 22.86 -14.98
C VAL A 297 -23.82 22.16 -16.15
N GLY A 298 -24.06 20.86 -16.02
CA GLY A 298 -24.66 20.05 -17.09
C GLY A 298 -25.59 18.96 -16.55
N GLU A 299 -26.56 18.55 -17.37
CA GLU A 299 -27.50 17.46 -17.07
C GLU A 299 -27.03 16.17 -17.76
N VAL A 300 -27.07 15.04 -17.05
CA VAL A 300 -26.71 13.72 -17.58
C VAL A 300 -27.87 12.72 -17.38
N SER A 301 -28.11 11.85 -18.36
CA SER A 301 -29.19 10.85 -18.34
C SER A 301 -28.75 9.44 -17.94
N HIS A 302 -27.46 9.25 -17.66
CA HIS A 302 -26.89 8.03 -17.10
C HIS A 302 -25.59 8.38 -16.38
N PHE A 303 -25.11 7.47 -15.55
CA PHE A 303 -23.78 7.52 -14.98
C PHE A 303 -22.81 6.57 -15.68
N SER A 304 -21.65 7.16 -15.98
CA SER A 304 -20.45 6.60 -16.58
C SER A 304 -19.27 7.43 -16.04
N TRP A 305 -18.15 7.44 -16.76
CA TRP A 305 -17.21 8.56 -16.66
C TRP A 305 -17.72 9.73 -17.50
N TRP A 306 -17.95 10.87 -16.86
CA TRP A 306 -18.30 12.15 -17.48
C TRP A 306 -17.14 13.14 -17.43
N ASN A 307 -17.03 14.01 -18.43
CA ASN A 307 -15.92 14.95 -18.57
C ASN A 307 -16.34 16.22 -19.33
N VAL A 308 -15.71 17.36 -19.04
CA VAL A 308 -16.03 18.69 -19.61
C VAL A 308 -14.82 19.27 -20.33
N ASP A 309 -14.73 19.03 -21.64
CA ASP A 309 -13.49 19.26 -22.41
C ASP A 309 -13.72 20.11 -23.67
N ASP A 310 -12.78 21.00 -23.95
CA ASP A 310 -12.72 21.85 -25.15
C ASP A 310 -12.03 21.07 -26.30
N PRO A 311 -12.75 20.69 -27.37
CA PRO A 311 -12.21 19.83 -28.42
C PRO A 311 -11.28 20.56 -29.40
N TYR A 312 -10.35 19.82 -30.00
CA TYR A 312 -9.44 20.32 -31.02
C TYR A 312 -9.11 19.30 -32.11
N GLU A 313 -8.82 19.80 -33.33
CA GLU A 313 -8.32 18.96 -34.43
C GLU A 313 -6.97 18.34 -34.08
N VAL A 314 -6.78 17.06 -34.43
CA VAL A 314 -5.58 16.29 -34.13
C VAL A 314 -4.89 15.73 -35.36
N VAL A 315 -3.58 15.49 -35.21
CA VAL A 315 -2.76 14.66 -36.10
C VAL A 315 -2.02 13.60 -35.29
N ASN A 316 -1.74 12.44 -35.88
CA ASN A 316 -0.93 11.41 -35.24
C ASN A 316 0.56 11.78 -35.38
N VAL A 317 1.28 11.88 -34.26
CA VAL A 317 2.70 12.27 -34.25
C VAL A 317 3.50 11.24 -33.46
N CYS A 318 4.63 10.79 -34.03
CA CYS A 318 5.58 9.92 -33.38
C CYS A 318 6.93 10.64 -33.16
N LEU A 319 7.37 10.69 -31.90
CA LEU A 319 8.60 11.31 -31.45
C LEU A 319 9.62 10.22 -31.08
N ASP A 320 10.83 10.31 -31.65
CA ASP A 320 11.93 9.37 -31.46
C ASP A 320 13.05 10.04 -30.66
N PHE A 321 13.15 9.71 -29.37
CA PHE A 321 14.01 10.40 -28.39
C PHE A 321 15.37 9.68 -28.22
N GLN A 322 16.43 10.35 -28.63
CA GLN A 322 17.79 9.80 -28.64
C GLN A 322 18.82 10.79 -28.11
N LEU A 323 19.91 10.29 -27.55
CA LEU A 323 21.11 11.10 -27.31
C LEU A 323 21.87 11.39 -28.61
N GLU A 324 22.71 12.43 -28.61
CA GLU A 324 23.70 12.69 -29.67
C GLU A 324 24.62 11.48 -29.98
N THR A 325 24.74 10.51 -29.05
CA THR A 325 25.47 9.24 -29.24
C THR A 325 24.71 8.19 -30.05
N GLY A 326 23.43 8.42 -30.38
CA GLY A 326 22.55 7.45 -31.04
C GLY A 326 21.95 6.39 -30.09
N GLN A 327 21.95 6.65 -28.79
CA GLN A 327 21.27 5.79 -27.79
C GLN A 327 19.86 6.32 -27.52
N SER A 328 18.84 5.46 -27.63
CA SER A 328 17.47 5.78 -27.21
C SER A 328 17.39 6.12 -25.72
N LEU A 329 16.63 7.16 -25.38
CA LEU A 329 16.22 7.43 -24.01
C LEU A 329 15.20 6.39 -23.53
N SER A 330 15.25 6.01 -22.26
CA SER A 330 14.40 4.96 -21.69
C SER A 330 14.19 5.21 -20.20
N GLY A 331 12.95 5.04 -19.73
CA GLY A 331 12.54 5.34 -18.35
C GLY A 331 12.50 6.83 -18.00
N ASN A 332 12.89 7.73 -18.91
CA ASN A 332 12.71 9.19 -18.76
C ASN A 332 11.22 9.56 -18.78
N TYR A 333 10.84 10.50 -17.93
CA TYR A 333 9.49 11.05 -17.86
C TYR A 333 9.33 12.23 -18.83
N ILE A 334 8.29 12.19 -19.65
CA ILE A 334 8.02 13.16 -20.73
C ILE A 334 6.73 13.91 -20.43
N GLU A 335 6.78 15.23 -20.51
CA GLU A 335 5.61 16.11 -20.53
C GLU A 335 5.50 16.76 -21.91
N ILE A 336 4.30 16.73 -22.51
CA ILE A 336 4.00 17.48 -23.73
C ILE A 336 2.86 18.46 -23.43
N ILE A 337 3.13 19.74 -23.67
CA ILE A 337 2.30 20.87 -23.26
C ILE A 337 1.89 21.65 -24.51
N ARG A 338 0.60 21.96 -24.62
CA ARG A 338 0.04 22.84 -25.66
C ARG A 338 0.40 24.30 -25.34
N GLU A 339 1.23 24.94 -26.16
CA GLU A 339 1.75 26.29 -25.89
C GLU A 339 0.63 27.34 -25.80
N ARG A 340 -0.44 27.16 -26.57
CA ARG A 340 -1.61 28.06 -26.65
C ARG A 340 -2.32 28.26 -25.30
N THR A 341 -2.36 27.23 -24.46
CA THR A 341 -3.19 27.16 -23.23
C THR A 341 -2.41 26.74 -21.99
N ASN A 342 -1.12 26.39 -22.15
CA ASN A 342 -0.24 25.83 -21.12
C ASN A 342 -0.82 24.55 -20.45
N ARG A 343 -1.62 23.77 -21.19
CA ARG A 343 -2.20 22.49 -20.74
C ARG A 343 -1.34 21.31 -21.17
N LEU A 344 -1.22 20.32 -20.30
CA LEU A 344 -0.63 19.02 -20.64
C LEU A 344 -1.57 18.29 -21.61
N VAL A 345 -1.01 17.76 -22.70
CA VAL A 345 -1.70 16.88 -23.66
C VAL A 345 -1.13 15.45 -23.66
N HIS A 346 0.06 15.26 -23.09
CA HIS A 346 0.61 13.95 -22.77
C HIS A 346 1.52 14.01 -21.55
N VAL A 347 1.44 12.97 -20.71
CA VAL A 347 2.41 12.66 -19.65
C VAL A 347 2.62 11.14 -19.63
N GLY A 348 3.88 10.70 -19.55
CA GLY A 348 4.24 9.28 -19.51
C GLY A 348 5.75 9.03 -19.44
N TYR A 349 6.14 7.78 -19.25
CA TYR A 349 7.54 7.34 -19.32
C TYR A 349 7.87 6.81 -20.72
N LEU A 350 9.13 6.93 -21.17
CA LEU A 350 9.60 6.29 -22.40
C LEU A 350 9.84 4.78 -22.20
N GLY A 351 9.37 3.98 -23.16
CA GLY A 351 9.76 2.58 -23.31
C GLY A 351 11.21 2.42 -23.78
N GLN A 352 11.71 1.17 -23.84
CA GLN A 352 13.13 0.90 -24.11
C GLN A 352 13.64 1.42 -25.46
N ASP A 353 12.75 1.56 -26.45
CA ASP A 353 13.06 2.09 -27.77
C ASP A 353 13.21 3.62 -27.82
N GLY A 354 12.75 4.36 -26.81
CA GLY A 354 12.70 5.83 -26.81
C GLY A 354 11.66 6.45 -27.75
N VAL A 355 10.69 5.67 -28.22
CA VAL A 355 9.63 6.16 -29.13
C VAL A 355 8.35 6.47 -28.35
N LEU A 356 7.71 7.59 -28.68
CA LEU A 356 6.42 8.00 -28.17
C LEU A 356 5.50 8.41 -29.33
N CYS A 357 4.37 7.73 -29.53
CA CYS A 357 3.33 8.16 -30.46
C CYS A 357 2.10 8.71 -29.72
N GLY A 358 1.44 9.71 -30.29
CA GLY A 358 0.26 10.35 -29.70
C GLY A 358 -0.57 11.13 -30.71
N LYS A 359 -1.76 11.57 -30.30
CA LYS A 359 -2.63 12.48 -31.06
C LYS A 359 -2.50 13.89 -30.48
N PHE A 360 -1.93 14.82 -31.25
CA PHE A 360 -1.62 16.16 -30.75
C PHE A 360 -2.32 17.26 -31.55
N PRO A 361 -2.55 18.46 -30.96
CA PRO A 361 -3.12 19.62 -31.64
C PRO A 361 -2.50 19.87 -33.02
N LYS A 362 -3.35 19.85 -34.06
CA LYS A 362 -2.98 20.16 -35.44
C LYS A 362 -2.72 21.66 -35.61
N ASP A 363 -1.76 22.01 -36.46
CA ASP A 363 -1.34 23.39 -36.79
C ASP A 363 -0.91 24.26 -35.58
N GLU A 364 -0.76 23.66 -34.38
CA GLU A 364 -0.38 24.32 -33.13
C GLU A 364 1.04 23.98 -32.66
N THR A 365 1.59 24.82 -31.78
CA THR A 365 2.90 24.63 -31.14
C THR A 365 2.78 23.84 -29.84
N LEU A 366 3.75 22.95 -29.60
CA LEU A 366 3.88 22.16 -28.38
C LEU A 366 5.25 22.45 -27.72
N ILE A 367 5.29 22.39 -26.39
CA ILE A 367 6.53 22.33 -25.61
C ILE A 367 6.69 20.89 -25.13
N VAL A 368 7.83 20.26 -25.46
CA VAL A 368 8.21 18.95 -24.93
C VAL A 368 9.27 19.16 -23.85
N ARG A 369 9.01 18.64 -22.65
CA ARG A 369 10.00 18.54 -21.58
C ARG A 369 10.45 17.10 -21.41
N ILE A 370 11.75 16.93 -21.23
CA ILE A 370 12.42 15.64 -21.02
C ILE A 370 13.02 15.69 -19.62
N ASN A 371 12.46 14.91 -18.71
CA ASN A 371 12.83 14.91 -17.30
C ASN A 371 13.57 13.62 -16.92
N GLY A 372 13.99 13.55 -15.65
CA GLY A 372 14.55 12.35 -15.05
C GLY A 372 13.58 11.15 -15.06
N SER A 373 14.09 10.00 -14.61
CA SER A 373 13.28 8.80 -14.36
C SER A 373 12.49 8.92 -13.06
N LYS A 374 11.79 7.85 -12.65
CA LYS A 374 10.79 7.81 -11.57
C LYS A 374 11.14 8.59 -10.29
N TYR A 375 12.40 8.58 -9.85
CA TYR A 375 12.83 9.24 -8.59
C TYR A 375 13.23 10.72 -8.74
N CYS A 376 13.19 11.26 -9.95
CA CYS A 376 13.69 12.59 -10.28
C CYS A 376 12.97 13.19 -11.49
N THR A 377 11.67 12.94 -11.61
CA THR A 377 10.79 13.55 -12.61
C THR A 377 10.71 15.09 -12.49
N ASN A 378 11.18 15.64 -11.36
CA ASN A 378 11.37 17.07 -11.12
C ASN A 378 12.70 17.64 -11.68
N VAL A 379 13.63 16.79 -12.11
CA VAL A 379 14.87 17.21 -12.79
C VAL A 379 14.58 17.30 -14.28
N ASN A 380 14.49 18.51 -14.81
CA ASN A 380 14.38 18.74 -16.25
C ASN A 380 15.79 18.69 -16.88
N TYR A 381 15.97 17.83 -17.87
CA TYR A 381 17.21 17.75 -18.67
C TYR A 381 17.14 18.65 -19.91
N ASP A 382 15.97 18.69 -20.57
CA ASP A 382 15.74 19.50 -21.76
C ASP A 382 14.27 19.95 -21.87
N SER A 383 14.03 21.08 -22.52
CA SER A 383 12.71 21.67 -22.74
C SER A 383 12.71 22.45 -24.06
N ARG A 384 12.05 21.93 -25.10
CA ARG A 384 12.07 22.48 -26.46
C ARG A 384 10.70 22.64 -27.11
N GLN A 385 10.63 23.59 -28.03
CA GLN A 385 9.44 23.94 -28.81
C GLN A 385 9.40 23.08 -30.10
N ILE A 386 8.27 22.43 -30.38
CA ILE A 386 7.98 21.66 -31.61
C ILE A 386 6.55 21.99 -32.10
N GLY A 387 6.08 21.37 -33.17
CA GLY A 387 4.70 21.53 -33.66
C GLY A 387 4.60 22.25 -34.99
N GLY A 388 3.43 22.84 -35.26
CA GLY A 388 3.05 23.29 -36.60
C GLY A 388 2.74 22.14 -37.56
N PHE A 389 2.36 20.98 -37.02
CA PHE A 389 2.06 19.77 -37.79
C PHE A 389 0.66 19.88 -38.43
N SER A 390 0.61 20.01 -39.75
CA SER A 390 -0.63 20.06 -40.54
C SER A 390 -1.12 18.69 -41.01
N SER A 391 -0.29 17.66 -40.84
CA SER A 391 -0.56 16.24 -41.14
C SER A 391 0.23 15.33 -40.19
N ASP A 392 -0.11 14.05 -40.19
CA ASP A 392 0.63 13.02 -39.46
C ASP A 392 2.14 13.07 -39.76
N THR A 393 2.96 12.94 -38.71
CA THR A 393 4.40 13.29 -38.75
C THR A 393 5.23 12.40 -37.82
N SER A 394 6.40 11.97 -38.28
CA SER A 394 7.44 11.38 -37.41
C SER A 394 8.65 12.32 -37.30
N GLN A 395 9.13 12.58 -36.07
CA GLN A 395 10.23 13.51 -35.80
C GLN A 395 11.21 12.93 -34.77
N GLN A 396 12.52 13.07 -35.02
CA GLN A 396 13.56 12.76 -34.03
C GLN A 396 13.80 13.93 -33.07
N ILE A 397 14.01 13.61 -31.81
CA ILE A 397 14.34 14.54 -30.71
C ILE A 397 15.71 14.16 -30.16
N ILE A 398 16.75 14.81 -30.67
CA ILE A 398 18.15 14.58 -30.26
C ILE A 398 18.48 15.45 -29.04
N VAL A 399 18.91 14.81 -27.95
CA VAL A 399 19.28 15.44 -26.66
C VAL A 399 20.79 15.34 -26.44
N ASN A 400 21.39 16.36 -25.84
CA ASN A 400 22.83 16.39 -25.55
C ASN A 400 23.19 15.35 -24.48
N ALA A 401 24.16 14.48 -24.79
CA ALA A 401 24.58 13.39 -23.92
C ALA A 401 25.27 13.83 -22.60
N SER A 402 25.60 15.13 -22.45
CA SER A 402 26.09 15.69 -21.18
C SER A 402 24.99 16.21 -20.24
N GLU A 403 23.74 16.25 -20.70
CA GLU A 403 22.58 16.70 -19.90
C GLU A 403 21.85 15.52 -19.23
N VAL A 404 21.90 14.32 -19.83
CA VAL A 404 21.19 13.12 -19.35
C VAL A 404 22.18 12.04 -18.91
N PRO A 405 22.27 11.69 -17.61
CA PRO A 405 23.00 10.52 -17.17
C PRO A 405 22.25 9.26 -17.65
N LEU A 406 22.92 8.45 -18.48
CA LEU A 406 22.35 7.26 -19.12
C LEU A 406 23.37 6.11 -19.04
N THR A 407 22.96 4.98 -18.46
CA THR A 407 23.77 3.75 -18.40
C THR A 407 23.12 2.70 -19.29
N ARG A 408 23.87 2.13 -20.26
CA ARG A 408 23.44 0.93 -20.99
C ARG A 408 23.87 -0.32 -20.25
N VAL A 409 22.97 -1.26 -20.01
CA VAL A 409 23.21 -2.53 -19.32
C VAL A 409 22.97 -3.66 -20.31
N THR A 410 23.93 -4.58 -20.42
CA THR A 410 23.91 -5.71 -21.35
C THR A 410 24.26 -7.02 -20.66
N GLY A 411 23.70 -8.14 -21.12
CA GLY A 411 24.04 -9.48 -20.63
C GLY A 411 23.36 -10.60 -21.42
N THR A 412 23.73 -11.84 -21.11
CA THR A 412 23.03 -13.04 -21.57
C THR A 412 22.45 -13.79 -20.38
N VAL A 413 21.22 -14.29 -20.47
CA VAL A 413 20.48 -14.92 -19.36
C VAL A 413 19.99 -16.32 -19.74
N SER A 414 20.24 -17.31 -18.88
CA SER A 414 19.74 -18.68 -19.01
C SER A 414 18.83 -19.10 -17.86
N SER A 415 17.98 -20.09 -18.09
CA SER A 415 17.29 -20.85 -17.04
C SER A 415 18.27 -21.71 -16.22
N CYS A 416 17.80 -22.39 -15.17
CA CYS A 416 18.64 -23.29 -14.38
C CYS A 416 19.04 -24.61 -15.06
N SER A 417 18.49 -24.94 -16.25
CA SER A 417 19.09 -25.97 -17.11
C SER A 417 20.33 -25.48 -17.87
N GLY A 418 20.55 -24.17 -17.92
CA GLY A 418 21.59 -23.52 -18.73
C GLY A 418 21.16 -23.20 -20.17
N ASP A 419 19.87 -23.39 -20.49
CA ASP A 419 19.29 -23.02 -21.79
C ASP A 419 18.91 -21.51 -21.79
N PRO A 420 19.07 -20.77 -22.90
CA PRO A 420 18.65 -19.37 -22.98
C PRO A 420 17.15 -19.20 -22.70
N ILE A 421 16.78 -18.20 -21.88
CA ILE A 421 15.36 -17.90 -21.61
C ILE A 421 14.75 -17.24 -22.85
N LEU A 422 13.71 -17.85 -23.42
CA LEU A 422 13.07 -17.34 -24.64
C LEU A 422 12.39 -15.98 -24.39
N ASP A 423 11.53 -15.94 -23.37
CA ASP A 423 10.71 -14.79 -22.97
C ASP A 423 10.85 -14.58 -21.46
N GLY A 424 11.92 -13.90 -21.04
CA GLY A 424 12.22 -13.58 -19.63
C GLY A 424 11.97 -12.10 -19.32
N LEU A 425 11.95 -11.74 -18.04
CA LEU A 425 11.77 -10.35 -17.61
C LEU A 425 12.88 -9.91 -16.64
N ALA A 426 13.21 -8.63 -16.64
CA ALA A 426 14.11 -8.01 -15.67
C ALA A 426 13.46 -6.78 -15.00
N TYR A 427 13.77 -6.60 -13.72
CA TYR A 427 13.23 -5.54 -12.86
C TYR A 427 14.38 -4.85 -12.14
N LEU A 428 14.42 -3.53 -12.24
CA LEU A 428 15.40 -2.67 -11.62
C LEU A 428 14.80 -2.02 -10.38
N TYR A 429 15.53 -2.08 -9.27
CA TYR A 429 15.18 -1.45 -7.99
C TYR A 429 16.27 -0.46 -7.59
N ARG A 430 15.92 0.65 -6.94
CA ARG A 430 16.86 1.65 -6.40
C ARG A 430 17.08 1.35 -4.91
N GLY A 431 18.26 0.88 -4.55
CA GLY A 431 18.54 0.34 -3.22
C GLY A 431 19.70 -0.67 -3.21
N TRP A 432 19.58 -1.72 -2.40
CA TRP A 432 20.55 -2.80 -2.22
C TRP A 432 19.92 -4.16 -2.57
N ALA A 433 20.73 -5.22 -2.61
CA ALA A 433 20.21 -6.57 -2.84
C ALA A 433 19.23 -7.00 -1.74
N GLY A 434 17.95 -7.19 -2.10
CA GLY A 434 16.87 -7.57 -1.19
C GLY A 434 16.00 -6.41 -0.67
N GLY A 435 16.36 -5.15 -0.90
CA GLY A 435 15.56 -4.00 -0.45
C GLY A 435 15.81 -2.72 -1.23
N GLY A 436 14.76 -2.14 -1.81
CA GLY A 436 14.82 -0.91 -2.57
C GLY A 436 13.54 -0.63 -3.36
N ASP A 437 13.30 0.64 -3.67
CA ASP A 437 12.08 1.06 -4.38
C ASP A 437 12.08 0.56 -5.84
N PHE A 438 10.95 0.05 -6.34
CA PHE A 438 10.82 -0.43 -7.73
C PHE A 438 10.98 0.70 -8.77
N ALA A 439 12.07 0.65 -9.56
CA ALA A 439 12.57 1.74 -10.39
C ALA A 439 12.22 1.65 -11.88
N GLN A 440 12.41 0.48 -12.50
CA GLN A 440 12.05 0.23 -13.89
C GLN A 440 11.74 -1.26 -14.12
N GLY A 441 10.69 -1.54 -14.87
CA GLY A 441 10.30 -2.88 -15.29
C GLY A 441 8.90 -2.85 -15.92
N PRO A 442 8.42 -3.97 -16.48
CA PRO A 442 9.19 -5.16 -16.80
C PRO A 442 10.04 -4.92 -18.07
N ILE A 443 11.33 -5.28 -18.01
CA ILE A 443 12.27 -5.16 -19.14
C ILE A 443 12.33 -6.52 -19.85
N PRO A 444 11.95 -6.65 -21.12
CA PRO A 444 11.93 -7.95 -21.80
C PRO A 444 13.35 -8.48 -22.09
N ILE A 445 13.56 -9.76 -21.80
CA ILE A 445 14.73 -10.57 -22.15
C ILE A 445 14.27 -11.51 -23.28
N ARG A 446 14.88 -11.43 -24.46
CA ARG A 446 14.46 -12.20 -25.64
C ARG A 446 15.60 -13.06 -26.19
N ASP A 447 15.35 -14.33 -26.45
CA ASP A 447 16.38 -15.33 -26.85
C ASP A 447 17.61 -15.33 -25.90
N GLY A 448 17.36 -15.09 -24.61
CA GLY A 448 18.38 -14.95 -23.57
C GLY A 448 19.21 -13.66 -23.64
N VAL A 449 18.81 -12.64 -24.39
CA VAL A 449 19.51 -11.35 -24.48
C VAL A 449 18.85 -10.31 -23.59
N LEU A 450 19.63 -9.74 -22.66
CA LEU A 450 19.29 -8.55 -21.88
C LEU A 450 20.05 -7.36 -22.45
N ASP A 451 19.34 -6.31 -22.89
CA ASP A 451 19.92 -5.08 -23.43
C ASP A 451 18.96 -3.91 -23.17
N PHE A 452 19.33 -2.98 -22.28
CA PHE A 452 18.50 -1.82 -21.95
C PHE A 452 19.33 -0.58 -21.65
N ASN A 453 18.74 0.60 -21.84
CA ASN A 453 19.27 1.85 -21.31
C ASN A 453 18.46 2.25 -20.07
N TYR A 454 19.11 2.81 -19.06
CA TYR A 454 18.43 3.43 -17.91
C TYR A 454 18.98 4.83 -17.64
N SER A 455 18.08 5.81 -17.57
CA SER A 455 18.43 7.16 -17.13
C SER A 455 18.29 7.30 -15.62
N TYR A 456 19.29 7.92 -15.00
CA TYR A 456 19.40 8.11 -13.56
C TYR A 456 19.89 9.52 -13.27
N CYS A 457 19.93 9.91 -11.99
CA CYS A 457 20.06 11.31 -11.58
C CYS A 457 20.86 11.51 -10.29
N ASP A 458 21.19 10.43 -9.58
CA ASP A 458 21.95 10.43 -8.34
C ASP A 458 22.83 9.17 -8.22
N ASP A 459 23.90 9.27 -7.43
CA ASP A 459 24.89 8.21 -7.19
C ASP A 459 24.35 7.15 -6.21
N PHE A 460 23.21 6.54 -6.54
CA PHE A 460 22.61 5.44 -5.79
C PHE A 460 23.02 4.08 -6.36
N ASN A 461 23.03 3.08 -5.47
CA ASN A 461 23.07 1.68 -5.89
C ASN A 461 21.71 1.26 -6.44
N TYR A 462 21.75 0.28 -7.34
CA TYR A 462 20.57 -0.36 -7.90
C TYR A 462 20.73 -1.88 -7.79
N ALA A 463 19.62 -2.60 -7.71
CA ALA A 463 19.59 -4.05 -7.74
C ALA A 463 18.74 -4.51 -8.94
N LEU A 464 19.24 -5.52 -9.65
CA LEU A 464 18.55 -6.14 -10.79
C LEU A 464 18.04 -7.52 -10.39
N LEU A 465 16.75 -7.75 -10.56
CA LEU A 465 16.10 -9.07 -10.45
C LEU A 465 15.77 -9.57 -11.87
N LEU A 466 16.07 -10.82 -12.16
CA LEU A 466 15.68 -11.50 -13.41
C LEU A 466 14.61 -12.56 -13.08
N THR A 467 13.68 -12.80 -13.99
CA THR A 467 12.67 -13.86 -13.85
C THR A 467 12.41 -14.57 -15.18
N ASP A 468 12.04 -15.84 -15.11
CA ASP A 468 11.38 -16.58 -16.18
C ASP A 468 9.90 -16.81 -15.80
N PRO A 469 8.96 -16.02 -16.37
CA PRO A 469 7.52 -16.18 -16.08
C PRO A 469 6.94 -17.55 -16.45
N ASN A 470 7.63 -18.35 -17.28
CA ASN A 470 7.17 -19.67 -17.72
C ASN A 470 7.40 -20.77 -16.68
N THR A 471 8.39 -20.58 -15.81
CA THR A 471 8.80 -21.56 -14.78
C THR A 471 8.64 -21.04 -13.34
N GLY A 472 8.59 -19.70 -13.16
CA GLY A 472 8.69 -19.05 -11.86
C GLY A 472 10.13 -18.94 -11.35
N GLU A 473 11.14 -19.34 -12.14
CA GLU A 473 12.55 -19.19 -11.77
C GLU A 473 12.93 -17.70 -11.68
N THR A 474 13.60 -17.30 -10.58
CA THR A 474 14.11 -15.93 -10.36
C THR A 474 15.63 -15.96 -10.19
N SER A 475 16.33 -14.84 -10.41
CA SER A 475 17.73 -14.71 -9.98
C SER A 475 17.82 -14.25 -8.53
N ASN A 476 18.96 -14.46 -7.87
CA ASN A 476 19.33 -13.59 -6.75
C ASN A 476 19.42 -12.13 -7.24
N PHE A 477 19.14 -11.17 -6.36
CA PHE A 477 19.36 -9.75 -6.67
C PHE A 477 20.83 -9.47 -7.02
N LEU A 478 21.06 -8.85 -8.18
CA LEU A 478 22.38 -8.48 -8.68
C LEU A 478 22.60 -6.97 -8.50
N GLU A 479 23.50 -6.58 -7.60
CA GLU A 479 23.84 -5.17 -7.39
C GLU A 479 24.61 -4.59 -8.59
N ILE A 480 24.16 -3.43 -9.08
CA ILE A 480 24.77 -2.66 -10.17
C ILE A 480 24.83 -1.17 -9.81
N THR A 481 25.95 -0.52 -10.15
CA THR A 481 26.14 0.92 -9.93
C THR A 481 26.05 1.67 -11.26
N MET A 482 25.04 2.52 -11.40
CA MET A 482 24.88 3.37 -12.58
C MET A 482 26.00 4.41 -12.63
N SER A 483 26.63 4.62 -13.79
CA SER A 483 27.86 5.43 -13.89
C SER A 483 28.08 6.14 -15.22
N GLY A 484 27.10 6.10 -16.13
CA GLY A 484 27.23 6.66 -17.49
C GLY A 484 28.13 5.86 -18.43
N ASN A 485 28.76 4.79 -17.94
CA ASN A 485 29.55 3.85 -18.72
C ASN A 485 28.72 2.59 -19.02
N ASN A 486 28.85 2.02 -20.21
CA ASN A 486 28.14 0.78 -20.55
C ASN A 486 28.60 -0.38 -19.64
N ILE A 487 27.63 -1.08 -19.05
CA ILE A 487 27.83 -2.25 -18.19
C ILE A 487 27.56 -3.51 -19.02
N ASN A 488 28.44 -4.51 -18.90
CA ASN A 488 28.19 -5.86 -19.38
C ASN A 488 28.27 -6.83 -18.19
N LEU A 489 27.17 -7.54 -17.94
CA LEU A 489 26.99 -8.44 -16.80
C LEU A 489 27.46 -9.87 -17.09
N GLY A 490 27.91 -10.16 -18.32
CA GLY A 490 28.32 -11.50 -18.75
C GLY A 490 27.14 -12.45 -18.90
N THR A 491 27.32 -13.70 -18.46
CA THR A 491 26.26 -14.71 -18.41
C THR A 491 25.69 -14.79 -17.01
N LEU A 492 24.36 -14.60 -16.91
CA LEU A 492 23.54 -14.66 -15.72
C LEU A 492 22.58 -15.85 -15.82
N ALA A 493 21.97 -16.24 -14.70
CA ALA A 493 20.91 -17.25 -14.71
C ALA A 493 19.82 -16.92 -13.69
N THR A 494 18.59 -17.37 -13.95
CA THR A 494 17.45 -17.33 -13.02
C THR A 494 17.55 -18.43 -11.96
N CYS A 495 18.71 -18.51 -11.29
CA CYS A 495 18.97 -19.46 -10.21
C CYS A 495 19.19 -18.74 -8.88
N ALA A 496 18.09 -18.22 -8.33
CA ALA A 496 18.03 -17.81 -6.95
C ALA A 496 18.40 -18.97 -6.02
N THR A 497 19.08 -18.64 -4.93
CA THR A 497 19.35 -19.58 -3.84
C THR A 497 18.28 -19.36 -2.78
N THR A 498 17.23 -20.18 -2.78
CA THR A 498 16.22 -20.12 -1.72
C THR A 498 16.73 -20.73 -0.41
N GLY A 499 16.11 -20.31 0.70
CA GLY A 499 16.55 -20.62 2.06
C GLY A 499 17.69 -19.74 2.55
N GLY A 500 18.11 -19.97 3.80
CA GLY A 500 19.30 -19.34 4.36
C GLY A 500 19.02 -18.02 5.07
N THR A 501 19.57 -16.91 4.59
CA THR A 501 19.63 -15.66 5.38
C THR A 501 19.54 -14.42 4.51
N TYR A 502 18.51 -13.62 4.76
CA TYR A 502 18.37 -12.28 4.20
C TYR A 502 19.48 -11.36 4.74
N PRO A 503 20.23 -10.64 3.87
CA PRO A 503 21.35 -9.81 4.28
C PRO A 503 20.91 -8.44 4.82
N GLY A 504 21.42 -8.07 6.01
CA GLY A 504 21.15 -6.76 6.62
C GLY A 504 19.74 -6.66 7.24
N HIS A 505 19.09 -5.51 7.08
CA HIS A 505 17.80 -5.20 7.70
C HIS A 505 16.67 -5.34 6.66
N LEU A 506 15.58 -6.00 7.05
CA LEU A 506 14.33 -6.05 6.28
C LEU A 506 13.44 -4.89 6.71
N VAL A 507 12.95 -4.13 5.73
CA VAL A 507 11.99 -3.03 5.93
C VAL A 507 10.73 -3.38 5.16
N VAL A 508 9.58 -3.33 5.82
CA VAL A 508 8.26 -3.64 5.28
C VAL A 508 7.38 -2.41 5.41
N SER A 509 7.05 -1.81 4.26
CA SER A 509 6.24 -0.61 4.10
C SER A 509 4.82 -0.90 3.59
N GLY A 510 4.63 -2.04 2.92
CA GLY A 510 3.35 -2.59 2.50
C GLY A 510 3.47 -4.09 2.19
N GLN A 511 2.42 -4.69 1.63
CA GLN A 511 2.43 -6.12 1.29
C GLN A 511 3.52 -6.49 0.26
N HIS A 512 3.81 -5.58 -0.68
CA HIS A 512 4.81 -5.78 -1.75
C HIS A 512 6.21 -6.15 -1.25
N ASP A 513 6.63 -5.60 -0.10
CA ASP A 513 7.94 -5.93 0.51
C ASP A 513 7.98 -7.37 1.07
N LEU A 514 6.84 -7.88 1.57
CA LEU A 514 6.69 -9.25 2.06
C LEU A 514 6.63 -10.23 0.90
N ASP A 515 5.86 -9.91 -0.15
CA ASP A 515 5.80 -10.72 -1.37
C ASP A 515 7.20 -10.88 -2.00
N ILE A 516 8.06 -9.85 -1.93
CA ILE A 516 9.44 -9.90 -2.46
C ILE A 516 10.34 -10.78 -1.58
N PHE A 517 10.13 -10.77 -0.27
CA PHE A 517 10.85 -11.61 0.68
C PHE A 517 10.53 -13.10 0.50
N ASP A 518 9.27 -13.41 0.20
CA ASP A 518 8.76 -14.78 0.00
C ASP A 518 9.46 -15.52 -1.16
N LEU A 519 9.84 -14.80 -2.23
CA LEU A 519 10.54 -15.32 -3.42
C LEU A 519 11.84 -16.11 -3.13
N PHE A 520 12.34 -16.07 -1.89
CA PHE A 520 13.63 -16.64 -1.49
C PHE A 520 13.57 -17.61 -0.29
N ASP A 521 12.38 -17.98 0.22
CA ASP A 521 12.22 -18.90 1.39
C ASP A 521 13.12 -18.54 2.61
N TYR A 522 13.38 -17.25 2.89
CA TYR A 522 14.46 -16.85 3.80
C TYR A 522 14.24 -17.27 5.26
N THR A 523 14.96 -18.30 5.70
CA THR A 523 14.84 -18.85 7.06
C THR A 523 15.43 -17.99 8.19
N GLY A 524 15.91 -16.77 7.89
CA GLY A 524 16.42 -15.84 8.90
C GLY A 524 16.80 -14.48 8.34
N VAL A 525 16.74 -13.44 9.17
CA VAL A 525 17.14 -12.05 8.83
C VAL A 525 18.37 -11.67 9.64
N ALA A 526 19.48 -11.33 8.98
CA ALA A 526 20.76 -11.08 9.64
C ALA A 526 20.75 -9.89 10.61
N GLY A 527 19.92 -8.88 10.34
CA GLY A 527 19.80 -7.65 11.10
C GLY A 527 18.44 -7.51 11.80
N THR A 528 17.71 -6.46 11.43
CA THR A 528 16.42 -6.07 12.04
C THR A 528 15.29 -6.34 11.07
N VAL A 529 14.14 -6.82 11.56
CA VAL A 529 12.86 -6.79 10.84
C VAL A 529 12.08 -5.56 11.33
N PHE A 530 11.73 -4.68 10.41
CA PHE A 530 11.04 -3.42 10.69
C PHE A 530 9.78 -3.29 9.83
N VAL A 531 8.60 -3.27 10.45
CA VAL A 531 7.30 -3.24 9.76
C VAL A 531 6.55 -1.95 10.10
N GLN A 532 6.11 -1.21 9.07
CA GLN A 532 5.30 0.01 9.19
C GLN A 532 4.46 0.29 7.94
N THR A 533 3.16 -0.02 8.01
CA THR A 533 2.24 0.00 6.85
C THR A 533 1.04 0.95 7.00
N HIS A 534 1.02 1.73 8.08
CA HIS A 534 -0.02 2.71 8.42
C HIS A 534 -1.42 2.09 8.55
N PHE A 535 -2.22 2.13 7.49
CA PHE A 535 -3.58 1.58 7.44
C PHE A 535 -3.76 0.50 6.37
N GLU A 536 -2.67 0.06 5.73
CA GLU A 536 -2.72 -1.05 4.79
C GLU A 536 -2.83 -2.39 5.53
N GLU A 537 -3.79 -3.21 5.07
CA GLU A 537 -3.97 -4.60 5.47
C GLU A 537 -2.91 -5.46 4.78
N ILE A 538 -2.18 -6.25 5.58
CA ILE A 538 -1.06 -7.08 5.15
C ILE A 538 -1.17 -8.47 5.80
N SER A 539 -0.63 -9.48 5.13
CA SER A 539 -0.49 -10.83 5.66
C SER A 539 0.98 -11.17 5.88
N PHE A 540 1.27 -11.87 6.97
CA PHE A 540 2.63 -12.24 7.38
C PHE A 540 3.06 -13.61 6.85
N ASP A 541 2.33 -14.21 5.91
CA ASP A 541 2.58 -15.56 5.37
C ASP A 541 4.01 -15.73 4.83
N ALA A 542 4.60 -14.68 4.24
CA ALA A 542 6.00 -14.63 3.80
C ALA A 542 7.04 -14.87 4.91
N PHE A 543 6.63 -14.82 6.19
CA PHE A 543 7.46 -15.16 7.33
C PHE A 543 7.29 -16.61 7.83
N GLU A 544 6.42 -17.45 7.23
CA GLU A 544 6.26 -18.86 7.65
C GLU A 544 7.60 -19.64 7.65
N THR A 545 8.56 -19.26 6.80
CA THR A 545 9.90 -19.88 6.76
C THR A 545 10.89 -19.32 7.81
N LEU A 546 10.59 -18.16 8.41
CA LEU A 546 11.52 -17.36 9.22
C LEU A 546 11.74 -17.94 10.62
N GLN A 547 12.96 -18.45 10.87
CA GLN A 547 13.32 -19.06 12.15
C GLN A 547 14.06 -18.11 13.11
N TRP A 548 14.66 -17.02 12.62
CA TRP A 548 15.40 -16.08 13.48
C TRP A 548 15.57 -14.67 12.93
N VAL A 549 15.70 -13.70 13.86
CA VAL A 549 16.05 -12.30 13.58
C VAL A 549 17.29 -11.90 14.38
N GLY A 550 18.38 -11.55 13.69
CA GLY A 550 19.71 -11.35 14.31
C GLY A 550 19.81 -10.16 15.27
N GLU A 551 18.90 -9.19 15.19
CA GLU A 551 18.83 -8.04 16.08
C GLU A 551 17.43 -7.79 16.66
N ASN A 552 16.60 -7.00 15.98
CA ASN A 552 15.36 -6.48 16.55
C ASN A 552 14.16 -6.90 15.70
N LEU A 553 13.06 -7.28 16.35
CA LEU A 553 11.73 -7.29 15.74
C LEU A 553 11.02 -5.98 16.14
N ILE A 554 10.70 -5.16 15.15
CA ILE A 554 10.03 -3.86 15.34
C ILE A 554 8.79 -3.83 14.44
N ILE A 555 7.61 -3.92 15.04
CA ILE A 555 6.33 -3.75 14.34
C ILE A 555 5.68 -2.48 14.88
N ARG A 556 5.45 -1.48 14.02
CA ARG A 556 4.85 -0.22 14.45
C ARG A 556 3.91 0.39 13.44
N ASP A 557 2.95 1.18 13.93
CA ASP A 557 2.08 2.01 13.09
C ASP A 557 1.45 1.18 11.96
N ALA A 558 0.93 -0.01 12.26
CA ALA A 558 0.38 -0.98 11.29
C ALA A 558 -1.05 -1.37 11.71
N HIS A 559 -1.98 -0.44 11.53
CA HIS A 559 -3.37 -0.55 11.97
C HIS A 559 -4.20 -1.56 11.15
N GLY A 560 -3.72 -1.99 9.97
CA GLY A 560 -4.35 -3.05 9.17
C GLY A 560 -3.93 -4.48 9.54
N LEU A 561 -2.90 -4.65 10.38
CA LEU A 561 -2.38 -5.96 10.80
C LEU A 561 -3.29 -6.58 11.87
N ARG A 562 -3.83 -7.78 11.62
CA ARG A 562 -4.79 -8.47 12.51
C ARG A 562 -4.22 -9.63 13.30
N ASN A 563 -3.30 -10.37 12.69
CA ASN A 563 -2.56 -11.47 13.33
C ASN A 563 -1.06 -11.31 13.03
N ILE A 564 -0.24 -12.22 13.55
CA ILE A 564 1.19 -12.33 13.22
C ILE A 564 1.56 -13.81 12.96
N ASP A 565 0.63 -14.57 12.37
CA ASP A 565 0.65 -16.05 12.41
C ASP A 565 1.85 -16.65 11.66
N GLY A 566 2.33 -15.99 10.61
CA GLY A 566 3.56 -16.37 9.91
C GLY A 566 4.82 -16.31 10.79
N LEU A 567 4.85 -15.54 11.88
CA LEU A 567 5.94 -15.59 12.86
C LEU A 567 5.92 -16.86 13.73
N GLY A 568 4.97 -17.79 13.53
CA GLY A 568 4.81 -19.01 14.31
C GLY A 568 6.03 -19.95 14.35
N ASN A 569 6.92 -19.86 13.36
CA ASN A 569 8.17 -20.65 13.32
C ASN A 569 9.41 -19.91 13.84
N LEU A 570 9.25 -18.70 14.38
CA LEU A 570 10.35 -17.87 14.87
C LEU A 570 10.89 -18.40 16.22
N GLU A 571 12.12 -18.90 16.22
CA GLU A 571 12.81 -19.44 17.41
C GLU A 571 13.58 -18.38 18.20
N THR A 572 14.18 -17.37 17.54
CA THR A 572 15.06 -16.39 18.22
C THR A 572 15.04 -14.96 17.66
N ILE A 573 15.21 -13.98 18.56
CA ILE A 573 15.35 -12.54 18.29
C ILE A 573 16.53 -12.01 19.10
N GLY A 574 17.60 -11.56 18.44
CA GLY A 574 18.91 -11.37 19.08
C GLY A 574 19.04 -10.25 20.12
N LYS A 575 18.15 -9.24 20.08
CA LYS A 575 18.23 -8.03 20.92
C LYS A 575 16.89 -7.53 21.46
N LYS A 576 15.89 -7.21 20.63
CA LYS A 576 14.72 -6.42 21.08
C LYS A 576 13.41 -6.82 20.41
N ILE A 577 12.33 -6.77 21.18
CA ILE A 577 10.95 -6.78 20.66
C ILE A 577 10.34 -5.40 20.93
N ARG A 578 9.87 -4.73 19.89
CA ARG A 578 9.05 -3.52 19.98
C ARG A 578 7.79 -3.71 19.15
N MET A 579 6.62 -3.69 19.80
CA MET A 579 5.32 -3.68 19.15
C MET A 579 4.56 -2.42 19.58
N SER A 580 4.16 -1.59 18.63
CA SER A 580 3.56 -0.28 18.94
C SER A 580 2.48 0.17 17.97
N ASN A 581 1.34 0.65 18.49
CA ASN A 581 0.24 1.21 17.69
C ASN A 581 -0.37 0.19 16.70
N LEU A 582 -0.72 -1.01 17.17
CA LEU A 582 -1.31 -2.08 16.37
C LEU A 582 -2.76 -2.29 16.83
N SER A 583 -3.64 -1.38 16.41
CA SER A 583 -5.02 -1.27 16.95
C SER A 583 -5.96 -2.41 16.56
N SER A 584 -5.54 -3.29 15.65
CA SER A 584 -6.33 -4.41 15.12
C SER A 584 -5.71 -5.78 15.43
N LEU A 585 -4.56 -5.84 16.10
CA LEU A 585 -3.85 -7.08 16.38
C LEU A 585 -4.52 -7.82 17.55
N GLU A 586 -5.00 -9.04 17.29
CA GLU A 586 -5.84 -9.80 18.23
C GLU A 586 -5.04 -10.66 19.23
N THR A 587 -3.81 -11.07 18.92
CA THR A 587 -2.99 -11.93 19.80
C THR A 587 -1.48 -11.78 19.55
N LEU A 588 -0.67 -12.22 20.53
CA LEU A 588 0.79 -12.39 20.40
C LEU A 588 1.21 -13.88 20.34
N ALA A 589 0.26 -14.83 20.45
CA ALA A 589 0.50 -16.27 20.61
C ALA A 589 1.45 -16.93 19.58
N PRO A 590 1.56 -16.51 18.30
CA PRO A 590 2.55 -17.03 17.36
C PRO A 590 4.00 -16.88 17.84
N LEU A 591 4.30 -15.92 18.72
CA LEU A 591 5.65 -15.74 19.30
C LEU A 591 6.04 -16.80 20.34
N SER A 592 5.14 -17.73 20.71
CA SER A 592 5.37 -18.70 21.80
C SER A 592 6.61 -19.59 21.62
N ASN A 593 7.12 -19.75 20.40
CA ASN A 593 8.37 -20.48 20.13
C ASN A 593 9.65 -19.63 20.36
N VAL A 594 9.54 -18.30 20.49
CA VAL A 594 10.68 -17.38 20.65
C VAL A 594 11.33 -17.55 22.02
N THR A 595 12.52 -18.17 22.02
CA THR A 595 13.37 -18.30 23.20
C THR A 595 14.51 -17.29 23.10
N SER A 596 14.46 -16.16 23.81
CA SER A 596 15.41 -15.06 23.59
C SER A 596 15.63 -14.15 24.79
N ASP A 597 16.88 -13.72 24.96
CA ASP A 597 17.34 -12.86 26.06
C ASP A 597 17.50 -11.41 25.59
N LEU A 598 16.49 -10.58 25.90
CA LEU A 598 16.25 -9.29 25.27
C LEU A 598 16.88 -8.12 26.04
N GLU A 599 17.41 -7.15 25.32
CA GLU A 599 17.81 -5.84 25.84
C GLU A 599 16.60 -4.93 26.11
N LEU A 600 15.49 -5.14 25.39
CA LEU A 600 14.24 -4.38 25.52
C LEU A 600 13.04 -5.25 25.14
N LEU A 601 12.00 -5.20 25.98
CA LEU A 601 10.62 -5.53 25.63
C LEU A 601 9.75 -4.26 25.70
N GLU A 602 9.20 -3.83 24.56
CA GLU A 602 8.31 -2.67 24.46
C GLU A 602 6.97 -3.08 23.82
N ILE A 603 5.90 -3.06 24.60
CA ILE A 603 4.52 -3.40 24.17
C ILE A 603 3.62 -2.19 24.40
N ARG A 604 3.16 -1.53 23.31
CA ARG A 604 2.52 -0.21 23.41
C ARG A 604 1.33 0.02 22.49
N ASN A 605 0.25 0.65 22.99
CA ASN A 605 -0.94 0.99 22.22
C ASN A 605 -1.40 -0.21 21.34
N LEU A 606 -1.44 -1.41 21.92
CA LEU A 606 -2.06 -2.59 21.32
C LEU A 606 -3.47 -2.68 21.89
N ASP A 607 -4.47 -2.24 21.12
CA ASP A 607 -5.77 -1.87 21.68
C ASP A 607 -6.67 -3.07 22.01
N LEU A 608 -6.54 -4.18 21.27
CA LEU A 608 -7.34 -5.41 21.43
C LEU A 608 -6.65 -6.51 22.26
N ILE A 609 -5.37 -6.37 22.58
CA ILE A 609 -4.58 -7.37 23.28
C ILE A 609 -5.02 -7.45 24.76
N GLU A 610 -5.63 -8.56 25.17
CA GLU A 610 -6.13 -8.79 26.54
C GLU A 610 -5.08 -9.37 27.52
N ASN A 611 -4.13 -10.15 27.00
CA ASN A 611 -3.05 -10.81 27.74
C ASN A 611 -1.72 -10.75 26.94
N LEU A 612 -0.63 -11.35 27.45
CA LEU A 612 0.65 -11.44 26.72
C LEU A 612 1.04 -12.88 26.34
N GLU A 613 0.05 -13.77 26.12
CA GLU A 613 0.30 -15.14 25.65
C GLU A 613 1.07 -15.13 24.33
N GLY A 614 2.09 -15.98 24.22
CA GLY A 614 3.13 -15.92 23.20
C GLY A 614 4.48 -15.36 23.70
N LEU A 615 4.55 -14.81 24.92
CA LEU A 615 5.79 -14.30 25.52
C LEU A 615 6.30 -15.17 26.69
N GLU A 616 5.94 -16.45 26.74
CA GLU A 616 6.28 -17.39 27.84
C GLU A 616 7.79 -17.67 27.97
N ASN A 617 8.50 -17.67 26.82
CA ASN A 617 9.85 -18.21 26.67
C ASN A 617 10.95 -17.14 26.48
N ILE A 618 10.59 -15.85 26.49
CA ILE A 618 11.56 -14.75 26.48
C ILE A 618 12.07 -14.41 27.88
N THR A 619 13.31 -13.92 27.96
CA THR A 619 13.88 -13.27 29.14
C THR A 619 14.29 -11.84 28.81
N ILE A 620 14.38 -10.99 29.82
CA ILE A 620 15.01 -9.67 29.71
C ILE A 620 16.38 -9.76 30.38
N LYS A 621 17.40 -9.29 29.66
CA LYS A 621 18.79 -9.23 30.13
C LYS A 621 18.86 -8.50 31.46
N ASN A 622 19.77 -8.94 32.33
CA ASN A 622 20.05 -8.23 33.58
C ASN A 622 20.65 -6.83 33.26
N GLY A 623 19.86 -5.79 33.47
CA GLY A 623 20.13 -4.41 33.02
C GLY A 623 19.46 -4.02 31.69
N GLY A 624 18.50 -4.79 31.20
CA GLY A 624 17.61 -4.46 30.09
C GLY A 624 16.39 -3.64 30.53
N ASP A 625 15.53 -3.32 29.55
CA ASP A 625 14.39 -2.42 29.72
C ASP A 625 13.03 -3.14 29.50
N LEU A 626 12.04 -2.82 30.34
CA LEU A 626 10.64 -3.26 30.19
C LEU A 626 9.71 -2.05 30.08
N THR A 627 8.90 -1.99 29.03
CA THR A 627 7.92 -0.91 28.81
C THR A 627 6.58 -1.48 28.34
N ILE A 628 5.51 -1.26 29.12
CA ILE A 628 4.14 -1.68 28.79
C ILE A 628 3.21 -0.46 28.94
N THR A 629 2.69 0.07 27.84
CA THR A 629 2.01 1.39 27.87
C THR A 629 0.83 1.53 26.92
N GLY A 630 -0.28 2.09 27.38
CA GLY A 630 -1.41 2.49 26.53
C GLY A 630 -2.20 1.34 25.88
N ASN A 631 -1.87 0.08 26.16
CA ASN A 631 -2.63 -1.09 25.73
C ASN A 631 -3.96 -1.07 26.51
N LEU A 632 -5.09 -0.84 25.84
CA LEU A 632 -6.35 -0.51 26.51
C LEU A 632 -7.08 -1.72 27.10
N SER A 633 -6.90 -2.91 26.53
CA SER A 633 -7.58 -4.15 26.95
C SER A 633 -6.70 -5.08 27.81
N LEU A 634 -5.40 -4.78 27.94
CA LEU A 634 -4.40 -5.68 28.54
C LEU A 634 -4.57 -5.79 30.06
N THR A 635 -5.20 -6.87 30.54
CA THR A 635 -5.45 -7.09 31.98
C THR A 635 -4.50 -8.07 32.65
N ASP A 636 -3.87 -8.98 31.89
CA ASP A 636 -2.97 -10.01 32.42
C ASP A 636 -1.54 -9.93 31.82
N GLY A 637 -0.53 -9.84 32.69
CA GLY A 637 0.90 -9.90 32.36
C GLY A 637 1.66 -11.05 33.03
N SER A 638 0.96 -11.97 33.70
CA SER A 638 1.52 -13.03 34.56
C SER A 638 2.52 -13.95 33.85
N VAL A 639 2.32 -14.17 32.54
CA VAL A 639 3.24 -14.87 31.63
C VAL A 639 4.68 -14.36 31.68
N LEU A 640 4.89 -13.06 31.94
CA LEU A 640 6.23 -12.47 32.04
C LEU A 640 6.99 -12.86 33.32
N ALA A 641 6.43 -13.65 34.24
CA ALA A 641 7.07 -13.98 35.52
C ALA A 641 8.45 -14.67 35.36
N ASN A 642 8.64 -15.46 34.30
CA ASN A 642 9.93 -16.07 33.97
C ASN A 642 10.90 -15.09 33.27
N ALA A 643 10.38 -13.98 32.74
CA ALA A 643 11.13 -13.05 31.92
C ALA A 643 11.90 -11.98 32.72
N ILE A 644 11.52 -11.73 33.98
CA ILE A 644 12.05 -10.63 34.79
C ILE A 644 13.39 -11.02 35.48
N PRO A 645 14.49 -10.27 35.22
CA PRO A 645 15.77 -10.48 35.90
C PRO A 645 15.86 -9.77 37.27
N PRO A 646 16.84 -10.13 38.11
CA PRO A 646 17.10 -9.45 39.39
C PRO A 646 17.41 -7.95 39.30
N TYR A 647 17.91 -7.48 38.15
CA TYR A 647 18.09 -6.05 37.87
C TYR A 647 17.54 -5.68 36.49
N LEU A 648 16.63 -4.69 36.46
CA LEU A 648 16.20 -4.00 35.24
C LEU A 648 16.80 -2.57 35.20
N ASN A 649 17.20 -2.09 34.03
CA ASN A 649 17.51 -0.67 33.86
C ASN A 649 16.22 0.18 33.93
N SER A 650 15.10 -0.33 33.41
CA SER A 650 13.80 0.31 33.56
C SER A 650 12.63 -0.67 33.62
N ALA A 651 11.60 -0.30 34.37
CA ALA A 651 10.28 -0.94 34.37
C ALA A 651 9.19 0.16 34.32
N TYR A 652 8.66 0.42 33.13
CA TYR A 652 7.77 1.55 32.86
C TYR A 652 6.36 1.11 32.44
N PHE A 653 5.37 1.41 33.27
CA PHE A 653 3.98 0.98 33.11
C PHE A 653 3.05 2.18 33.07
N SER A 654 2.37 2.45 31.94
CA SER A 654 1.55 3.66 31.80
C SER A 654 0.20 3.43 31.09
N GLY A 655 -0.91 3.67 31.79
CA GLY A 655 -2.27 3.69 31.22
C GLY A 655 -2.58 4.91 30.34
N TYR A 656 -1.58 5.72 29.97
CA TYR A 656 -1.75 6.78 28.97
C TYR A 656 -1.59 6.23 27.55
N ALA A 657 -2.71 5.83 26.95
CA ALA A 657 -2.78 5.72 25.49
C ALA A 657 -2.44 7.07 24.85
N ARG A 658 -1.61 7.04 23.80
CA ARG A 658 -1.44 8.18 22.88
C ARG A 658 -2.06 7.81 21.55
N ASN A 659 -3.16 8.47 21.22
CA ASN A 659 -3.98 8.20 20.04
C ASN A 659 -3.20 8.27 18.73
N CYS A 660 -3.56 7.38 17.82
CA CYS A 660 -3.12 7.38 16.42
C CYS A 660 -4.30 7.72 15.50
N GLY A 661 -4.03 8.41 14.40
CA GLY A 661 -5.01 8.69 13.34
C GLY A 661 -6.02 9.82 13.62
N PRO A 662 -6.76 10.26 12.58
CA PRO A 662 -7.58 11.47 12.62
C PRO A 662 -8.96 11.31 13.28
N THR A 663 -9.45 10.09 13.48
CA THR A 663 -10.79 9.79 14.03
C THR A 663 -10.80 9.55 15.54
N CYS A 664 -9.64 9.50 16.18
CA CYS A 664 -9.50 8.96 17.53
C CYS A 664 -9.58 10.07 18.61
N THR A 665 -10.67 10.11 19.38
CA THR A 665 -10.82 11.01 20.55
C THR A 665 -10.11 10.46 21.79
N SER A 666 -9.61 11.34 22.66
CA SER A 666 -8.78 10.95 23.81
C SER A 666 -9.58 10.31 24.94
N VAL A 667 -9.81 8.99 24.85
CA VAL A 667 -10.46 8.21 25.90
C VAL A 667 -9.50 8.06 27.08
N ALA A 668 -9.74 8.81 28.15
CA ALA A 668 -8.98 8.73 29.39
C ALA A 668 -9.49 7.61 30.31
N SER A 669 -9.54 6.37 29.81
CA SER A 669 -9.87 5.20 30.62
C SER A 669 -8.70 4.82 31.55
N THR A 670 -9.07 4.49 32.79
CA THR A 670 -8.41 3.47 33.61
C THR A 670 -9.24 2.20 33.39
N VAL A 671 -8.73 0.99 33.20
CA VAL A 671 -7.52 0.33 33.74
C VAL A 671 -7.08 -0.77 32.77
N PRO A 672 -5.77 -1.05 32.58
CA PRO A 672 -5.29 -2.30 32.00
C PRO A 672 -4.85 -3.29 33.09
N LEU A 673 -3.56 -3.34 33.45
CA LEU A 673 -3.02 -4.33 34.40
C LEU A 673 -3.50 -4.04 35.84
N SER A 674 -4.08 -5.06 36.47
CA SER A 674 -4.49 -5.06 37.88
C SER A 674 -3.51 -5.78 38.81
N ASP A 675 -2.59 -6.56 38.25
CA ASP A 675 -1.63 -7.40 38.97
C ASP A 675 -0.22 -7.23 38.37
N PHE A 676 0.80 -7.22 39.23
CA PHE A 676 2.22 -7.08 38.89
C PHE A 676 3.09 -8.17 39.51
N ASN A 677 2.50 -9.27 40.00
CA ASN A 677 3.18 -10.45 40.57
C ASN A 677 4.29 -11.04 39.69
N PHE A 678 4.27 -10.80 38.37
CA PHE A 678 5.34 -11.18 37.44
C PHE A 678 6.68 -10.47 37.74
N LEU A 679 6.69 -9.36 38.47
CA LEU A 679 7.90 -8.65 38.89
C LEU A 679 8.63 -9.30 40.08
N ASN A 680 8.10 -10.38 40.68
CA ASN A 680 8.60 -10.94 41.94
C ASN A 680 10.10 -11.32 41.98
N ASN A 681 10.74 -11.52 40.83
CA ASN A 681 12.18 -11.78 40.71
C ASN A 681 13.06 -10.51 40.78
N LEU A 682 12.48 -9.31 40.79
CA LEU A 682 13.17 -8.03 40.71
C LEU A 682 13.74 -7.59 42.07
N GLU A 683 15.05 -7.76 42.27
CA GLU A 683 15.77 -7.30 43.47
C GLU A 683 16.09 -5.80 43.41
N SER A 684 16.29 -5.24 42.22
CA SER A 684 16.67 -3.84 42.04
C SER A 684 16.33 -3.27 40.66
N ALA A 685 16.24 -1.95 40.52
CA ALA A 685 15.98 -1.33 39.22
C ALA A 685 16.55 0.09 39.04
N GLY A 686 16.96 0.46 37.82
CA GLY A 686 17.36 1.83 37.50
C GLY A 686 16.22 2.83 37.69
N TYR A 687 15.03 2.53 37.17
CA TYR A 687 13.79 3.21 37.57
C TYR A 687 12.55 2.33 37.38
N ILE A 688 11.60 2.47 38.30
CA ILE A 688 10.27 1.85 38.28
C ILE A 688 9.22 2.96 38.24
N THR A 689 8.23 2.84 37.37
CA THR A 689 7.22 3.89 37.19
C THR A 689 5.86 3.30 36.83
N PHE A 690 4.87 3.53 37.70
CA PHE A 690 3.49 3.12 37.51
C PHE A 690 2.60 4.35 37.37
N ILE A 691 1.97 4.50 36.21
CA ILE A 691 1.11 5.65 35.90
C ILE A 691 -0.25 5.15 35.40
N LYS A 692 -1.37 5.66 35.93
CA LYS A 692 -2.73 5.33 35.46
C LYS A 692 -3.09 3.82 35.44
N GLN A 693 -2.45 3.03 36.31
CA GLN A 693 -2.81 1.62 36.52
C GLN A 693 -3.94 1.50 37.54
N GLY A 694 -4.59 0.34 37.60
CA GLY A 694 -5.74 0.08 38.48
C GLY A 694 -5.55 -1.00 39.52
N MET A 695 -4.32 -1.45 39.74
CA MET A 695 -3.93 -2.33 40.84
C MET A 695 -4.40 -1.80 42.21
N THR A 696 -4.68 -2.71 43.15
CA THR A 696 -5.02 -2.36 44.54
C THR A 696 -3.84 -2.50 45.51
N SER A 697 -2.80 -3.25 45.12
CA SER A 697 -1.56 -3.46 45.85
C SER A 697 -0.36 -3.36 44.90
N LEU A 698 0.86 -3.33 45.44
CA LEU A 698 2.13 -3.43 44.70
C LEU A 698 2.69 -4.86 44.70
N ASP A 699 1.82 -5.87 44.71
CA ASP A 699 2.19 -7.29 44.77
C ASP A 699 3.13 -7.64 43.60
N GLY A 700 4.18 -8.40 43.89
CA GLY A 700 5.31 -8.65 42.99
C GLY A 700 6.53 -7.75 43.22
N LEU A 701 6.51 -6.82 44.18
CA LEU A 701 7.69 -6.01 44.56
C LEU A 701 8.33 -6.42 45.90
N GLU A 702 8.00 -7.60 46.45
CA GLU A 702 8.42 -8.04 47.79
C GLU A 702 9.94 -8.19 47.94
N ASN A 703 10.65 -8.45 46.85
CA ASN A 703 12.10 -8.60 46.82
C ASN A 703 12.84 -7.30 46.45
N LEU A 704 12.13 -6.22 46.11
CA LEU A 704 12.73 -4.95 45.66
C LEU A 704 13.46 -4.26 46.81
N ASN A 705 14.79 -4.26 46.75
CA ASN A 705 15.67 -3.75 47.80
C ASN A 705 16.18 -2.32 47.51
N GLN A 706 16.50 -2.03 46.25
CA GLN A 706 17.10 -0.76 45.83
C GLN A 706 16.57 -0.29 44.47
N THR A 707 16.32 1.01 44.31
CA THR A 707 16.11 1.58 42.97
C THR A 707 16.73 2.97 42.79
N GLY A 708 16.87 3.43 41.54
CA GLY A 708 17.13 4.83 41.25
C GLY A 708 15.90 5.68 41.52
N ALA A 709 14.83 5.47 40.76
CA ALA A 709 13.58 6.21 40.93
C ALA A 709 12.36 5.28 41.05
N LEU A 710 11.45 5.62 41.97
CA LEU A 710 10.14 4.97 42.14
C LEU A 710 9.03 6.02 42.01
N GLU A 711 8.29 6.00 40.90
CA GLU A 711 7.16 6.90 40.68
C GLU A 711 5.81 6.16 40.66
N LEU A 712 4.99 6.42 41.68
CA LEU A 712 3.58 6.01 41.78
C LEU A 712 2.71 7.24 41.44
N LYS A 713 1.99 7.20 40.32
CA LYS A 713 1.28 8.39 39.80
C LYS A 713 -0.11 8.12 39.23
N THR A 714 -1.14 8.78 39.77
CA THR A 714 -2.54 8.61 39.32
C THR A 714 -2.94 7.14 39.42
N LEU A 715 -2.91 6.58 40.63
CA LEU A 715 -3.25 5.19 40.92
C LEU A 715 -4.51 5.19 41.81
N PRO A 716 -5.72 5.34 41.21
CA PRO A 716 -6.94 5.68 41.94
C PRO A 716 -7.55 4.52 42.73
N ASN A 717 -7.00 3.31 42.60
CA ASN A 717 -7.43 2.09 43.29
C ASN A 717 -6.39 1.58 44.32
N LEU A 718 -5.17 2.14 44.33
CA LEU A 718 -4.07 1.64 45.15
C LEU A 718 -4.39 1.90 46.64
N THR A 719 -4.44 0.83 47.43
CA THR A 719 -4.74 0.87 48.87
C THR A 719 -3.61 0.32 49.73
N ASP A 720 -2.74 -0.51 49.16
CA ASP A 720 -1.69 -1.24 49.86
C ASP A 720 -0.33 -1.01 49.18
N ILE A 721 0.71 -0.70 49.96
CA ILE A 721 2.10 -0.65 49.50
C ILE A 721 3.03 -1.50 50.39
N THR A 722 2.47 -2.38 51.23
CA THR A 722 3.22 -3.27 52.11
C THR A 722 4.17 -4.24 51.40
N PRO A 723 4.00 -4.61 50.11
CA PRO A 723 5.04 -5.30 49.34
C PRO A 723 6.38 -4.55 49.28
N LEU A 724 6.42 -3.22 49.45
CA LEU A 724 7.68 -2.46 49.47
C LEU A 724 8.53 -2.67 50.75
N ASN A 725 8.13 -3.56 51.68
CA ASN A 725 8.84 -3.75 52.96
C ASN A 725 10.32 -4.21 52.81
N GLY A 726 10.73 -4.70 51.63
CA GLY A 726 12.13 -4.98 51.30
C GLY A 726 12.98 -3.75 50.94
N LEU A 727 12.35 -2.61 50.61
CA LEU A 727 12.99 -1.43 50.01
C LEU A 727 13.82 -0.64 51.03
N ILE A 728 15.15 -0.65 50.85
CA ILE A 728 16.12 0.05 51.72
C ILE A 728 16.51 1.42 51.13
N GLU A 729 16.59 1.57 49.81
CA GLU A 729 17.16 2.78 49.19
C GLU A 729 16.52 3.18 47.84
N VAL A 730 16.27 4.48 47.67
CA VAL A 730 15.85 5.12 46.41
C VAL A 730 16.80 6.27 46.04
N THR A 731 17.81 6.01 45.21
CA THR A 731 18.99 6.87 45.06
C THR A 731 18.79 8.19 44.31
N ASP A 732 17.82 8.30 43.40
CA ASP A 732 17.41 9.54 42.72
C ASP A 732 16.15 10.12 43.38
N ARG A 733 14.99 9.47 43.20
CA ARG A 733 13.72 10.05 43.66
C ARG A 733 12.58 9.07 43.89
N MET A 734 11.83 9.30 44.96
CA MET A 734 10.57 8.63 45.25
C MET A 734 9.40 9.62 45.11
N ARG A 735 8.35 9.21 44.39
CA ARG A 735 7.15 10.04 44.17
C ARG A 735 5.88 9.24 44.39
N ILE A 736 4.99 9.73 45.25
CA ILE A 736 3.64 9.17 45.47
C ILE A 736 2.64 10.30 45.23
N LEU A 737 1.98 10.27 44.08
CA LEU A 737 1.21 11.41 43.55
C LEU A 737 -0.15 10.94 43.01
N ASN A 738 -1.24 11.61 43.40
CA ASN A 738 -2.59 11.28 42.93
C ASN A 738 -2.97 9.79 43.16
N CYS A 739 -2.55 9.23 44.29
CA CYS A 739 -2.90 7.87 44.75
C CYS A 739 -4.07 7.99 45.74
N SER A 740 -5.24 8.39 45.24
CA SER A 740 -6.34 8.95 46.04
C SER A 740 -6.94 8.00 47.09
N THR A 741 -6.80 6.69 46.93
CA THR A 741 -7.29 5.65 47.87
C THR A 741 -6.28 5.25 48.94
N LEU A 742 -5.00 5.61 48.80
CA LEU A 742 -3.95 5.23 49.73
C LEU A 742 -4.15 5.99 51.06
N THR A 743 -4.12 5.28 52.19
CA THR A 743 -4.38 5.88 53.52
C THR A 743 -3.17 5.90 54.45
N THR A 744 -2.20 5.01 54.23
CA THR A 744 -0.95 4.87 54.98
C THR A 744 0.25 4.68 54.04
N LEU A 745 1.46 4.78 54.57
CA LEU A 745 2.72 4.40 53.95
C LEU A 745 3.32 3.10 54.54
N ASP A 746 2.53 2.30 55.27
CA ASP A 746 2.89 0.96 55.74
C ASP A 746 3.52 0.14 54.59
N GLY A 747 4.71 -0.41 54.82
CA GLY A 747 5.58 -0.96 53.77
C GLY A 747 6.88 -0.18 53.54
N LEU A 748 7.01 1.06 54.03
CA LEU A 748 8.24 1.85 53.89
C LEU A 748 9.14 1.82 55.14
N GLU A 749 8.92 0.92 56.08
CA GLU A 749 9.65 0.87 57.37
C GLU A 749 11.14 0.56 57.21
N SER A 750 11.51 -0.15 56.15
CA SER A 750 12.92 -0.48 55.81
C SER A 750 13.65 0.66 55.10
N LEU A 751 12.94 1.69 54.62
CA LEU A 751 13.51 2.75 53.80
C LEU A 751 14.48 3.60 54.63
N ASN A 752 15.76 3.53 54.27
CA ASN A 752 16.87 4.11 55.01
C ASN A 752 17.64 5.17 54.19
N ALA A 753 17.42 5.24 52.88
CA ALA A 753 17.99 6.30 52.04
C ALA A 753 17.03 6.74 50.92
N VAL A 754 16.93 8.05 50.71
CA VAL A 754 16.24 8.66 49.56
C VAL A 754 17.02 9.88 49.06
N GLY A 755 17.08 10.10 47.75
CA GLY A 755 17.50 11.38 47.19
C GLY A 755 16.42 12.45 47.41
N GLN A 756 15.48 12.52 46.47
CA GLN A 756 14.28 13.37 46.52
C GLN A 756 13.03 12.59 46.95
N LEU A 757 12.19 13.16 47.81
CA LEU A 757 10.94 12.53 48.26
C LEU A 757 9.75 13.50 48.06
N ILE A 758 8.81 13.14 47.18
CA ILE A 758 7.60 13.93 46.95
C ILE A 758 6.36 13.08 47.20
N ILE A 759 5.58 13.45 48.23
CA ILE A 759 4.34 12.78 48.61
C ILE A 759 3.21 13.80 48.54
N GLY A 760 2.39 13.66 47.50
CA GLY A 760 1.36 14.61 47.10
C GLY A 760 1.94 15.88 46.45
N SER A 761 1.07 16.67 45.80
CA SER A 761 1.42 17.99 45.28
C SER A 761 0.18 18.87 45.09
N ASN A 762 0.09 19.97 45.83
CA ASN A 762 -0.89 21.03 45.59
C ASN A 762 -0.58 21.78 44.30
N SER A 763 0.71 22.09 44.11
CA SER A 763 1.22 22.90 42.99
C SER A 763 0.94 22.30 41.60
N THR A 764 0.76 20.98 41.51
CA THR A 764 0.39 20.26 40.28
C THR A 764 -1.01 19.64 40.31
N GLY A 765 -1.78 19.83 41.39
CA GLY A 765 -3.08 19.20 41.58
C GLY A 765 -3.04 17.66 41.63
N SER A 766 -1.92 17.08 42.08
CA SER A 766 -1.69 15.63 42.15
C SER A 766 -1.74 15.16 43.61
N THR A 767 -2.89 15.34 44.26
CA THR A 767 -3.09 15.19 45.71
C THR A 767 -3.43 13.74 46.11
N ASN A 768 -2.99 13.31 47.31
CA ASN A 768 -3.34 11.99 47.86
C ASN A 768 -4.44 12.19 48.92
N ASP A 769 -5.68 12.40 48.46
CA ASP A 769 -6.79 12.95 49.24
C ASP A 769 -7.19 12.18 50.52
N ASN A 770 -6.77 10.91 50.69
CA ASN A 770 -7.00 10.10 51.89
C ASN A 770 -5.73 9.72 52.67
N LEU A 771 -4.53 10.11 52.20
CA LEU A 771 -3.26 9.70 52.80
C LEU A 771 -2.99 10.47 54.09
N ARG A 772 -2.94 9.75 55.22
CA ARG A 772 -2.94 10.32 56.57
C ARG A 772 -1.97 9.71 57.57
N ASP A 773 -1.44 8.53 57.31
CA ASP A 773 -0.41 7.90 58.14
C ASP A 773 0.92 7.83 57.38
N PHE A 774 1.97 8.34 58.02
CA PHE A 774 3.33 8.49 57.50
C PHE A 774 4.34 7.80 58.41
N CYS A 775 3.90 7.04 59.43
CA CYS A 775 4.76 6.53 60.50
C CYS A 775 5.86 5.57 60.01
N ALA A 776 5.66 4.88 58.88
CA ALA A 776 6.69 4.07 58.23
C ALA A 776 7.98 4.85 57.91
N LEU A 777 7.87 6.16 57.60
CA LEU A 777 9.02 7.02 57.29
C LEU A 777 9.86 7.42 58.51
N GLN A 778 9.49 7.02 59.73
CA GLN A 778 10.20 7.44 60.94
C GLN A 778 11.67 6.94 60.96
N ASN A 779 11.96 5.77 60.42
CA ASN A 779 13.34 5.26 60.33
C ASN A 779 14.19 6.14 59.38
N LEU A 780 13.67 6.42 58.18
CA LEU A 780 14.32 7.30 57.20
C LEU A 780 14.75 8.64 57.79
N PHE A 781 13.85 9.30 58.53
CA PHE A 781 14.12 10.64 59.06
C PHE A 781 14.92 10.67 60.36
N THR A 782 14.98 9.59 61.12
CA THR A 782 15.71 9.52 62.42
C THR A 782 17.12 8.95 62.31
N ILE A 783 17.36 7.98 61.41
CA ILE A 783 18.65 7.30 61.26
C ILE A 783 19.16 7.19 59.81
N GLY A 784 18.30 7.49 58.83
CA GLY A 784 18.60 7.37 57.41
C GLY A 784 19.29 8.57 56.76
N SER A 785 19.37 8.53 55.43
CA SER A 785 20.01 9.55 54.57
C SER A 785 18.99 10.18 53.63
N TYR A 786 18.83 11.51 53.71
CA TYR A 786 17.92 12.28 52.87
C TYR A 786 18.41 13.72 52.71
N ASN A 787 18.04 14.40 51.62
CA ASN A 787 18.22 15.85 51.51
C ASN A 787 16.94 16.58 51.94
N LEU A 788 16.98 17.32 53.06
CA LEU A 788 15.82 18.04 53.59
C LEU A 788 15.25 19.08 52.61
N ASP A 789 16.09 19.70 51.78
CA ASP A 789 15.66 20.66 50.75
C ASP A 789 14.92 19.98 49.57
N GLU A 790 14.90 18.64 49.52
CA GLU A 790 14.23 17.83 48.49
C GLU A 790 13.13 16.91 49.06
N VAL A 791 12.70 17.13 50.30
CA VAL A 791 11.53 16.48 50.90
C VAL A 791 10.31 17.39 50.80
N SER A 792 9.26 16.92 50.13
CA SER A 792 8.00 17.63 49.92
C SER A 792 6.81 16.74 50.28
N ILE A 793 6.18 17.01 51.43
CA ILE A 793 4.94 16.36 51.87
C ILE A 793 3.84 17.42 51.85
N GLU A 794 3.09 17.51 50.75
CA GLU A 794 2.00 18.49 50.58
C GLU A 794 0.83 17.94 49.77
N GLY A 795 -0.40 18.37 50.04
CA GLY A 795 -1.56 17.93 49.27
C GLY A 795 -2.01 16.49 49.58
N ASN A 796 -1.89 16.08 50.84
CA ASN A 796 -2.39 14.83 51.39
C ASN A 796 -3.48 15.10 52.46
N ALA A 797 -4.16 14.08 52.99
CA ALA A 797 -5.14 14.26 54.07
C ALA A 797 -4.50 14.72 55.40
N TYR A 798 -3.29 14.23 55.69
CA TYR A 798 -2.41 14.78 56.72
C TYR A 798 -1.08 15.20 56.09
N ASN A 799 -0.52 16.34 56.49
CA ASN A 799 0.74 16.86 55.93
C ASN A 799 1.71 17.17 57.08
N PRO A 800 2.29 16.13 57.71
CA PRO A 800 3.28 16.31 58.77
C PRO A 800 4.57 16.90 58.21
N THR A 801 5.27 17.70 59.03
CA THR A 801 6.67 18.04 58.73
C THR A 801 7.58 16.86 59.05
N VAL A 802 8.82 16.88 58.53
CA VAL A 802 9.86 15.90 58.89
C VAL A 802 10.07 15.83 60.40
N GLN A 803 9.97 16.97 61.11
CA GLN A 803 10.09 17.00 62.57
C GLN A 803 8.90 16.34 63.29
N ASP A 804 7.67 16.52 62.78
CA ASP A 804 6.49 15.85 63.35
C ASP A 804 6.63 14.31 63.25
N ILE A 805 7.15 13.80 62.12
CA ILE A 805 7.40 12.36 61.94
C ILE A 805 8.51 11.87 62.90
N ILE A 806 9.60 12.63 63.05
CA ILE A 806 10.68 12.32 64.00
C ILE A 806 10.14 12.25 65.45
N ASP A 807 9.28 13.19 65.84
CA ASP A 807 8.70 13.25 67.19
C ASP A 807 7.51 12.27 67.40
N GLY A 808 7.13 11.50 66.38
CA GLY A 808 6.07 10.48 66.43
C GLY A 808 4.65 11.03 66.23
N ALA A 809 4.50 12.29 65.83
CA ALA A 809 3.26 12.88 65.33
C ALA A 809 3.11 12.60 63.82
N CYS A 810 3.08 11.32 63.46
CA CYS A 810 3.12 10.86 62.07
C CYS A 810 1.76 10.44 61.47
N SER A 811 0.67 10.49 62.25
CA SER A 811 -0.69 10.16 61.76
C SER A 811 -1.83 10.90 62.47
N ASN A 812 -3.01 10.93 61.83
CA ASN A 812 -4.20 11.72 62.20
C ASN A 812 -5.53 11.08 61.76
#